data_AF-A0AAU4KA65-F1
#
_entry.id   AF-A0AAU4KA65-F1
#
_cell.length_a   1.000
_cell.length_b   1.000
_cell.length_c   1.000
_cell.angle_alpha   90.00
_cell.angle_beta   90.00
_cell.angle_gamma   90.00
#
_symmetry.space_group_name_H-M   'P 1'
#
loop_
_entity.id
_entity.type
_entity.pdbx_description
1 polymer ?
#
loop_
_entity_poly.entity_id
_entity_poly.type
_entity_poly.pdbx_seq_one_letter_code
_entity_poly.pdbx_strand_id
1 'polypeptide(L)'
;MTLTGADLPSAGAAHARRIPAVSSGNARFEILSPTLIRTEYAGDQKFTDEPTFNAIGREGFEPAAYSATTSNGWLTIETSAMSLRYKVGSGPFDAQNFSLRSTAGGTPVASAPWQRLTCALGTLCEAESLRLDGLSVASDHGGHTGSGFAAGFEGTGSSASADIDVKDSGTYQFDLRYANSLGGDGQTRTRTLTLTVDGGAQQTMSLPVTANWDTWNTTSASVRLGAGHHTLALTRAASDSGDVNVDSVALVRPGDTFPPVSSTAIMDCAYGASCEAESGRIGGAAVGATDHKGYAGGGFVGDLHQGSSLTTHVVGVPADGVYTLRVRYANGVGGDGLHQRRTASVSAAGAGGTLSFPTTKDWDDWQTAALPVTLTAGTNDITLGCPDAASCHINADTVSVAAPGTAAPPPHLALGGYRRGLDGVTGNESSVPTTPGLLNQDGWYLLDDTTSAVYDATARKTAPRPDHGGTPYQDGYVFGYGHDYKRGLTDLATLTGPPALLPQWAYGVWYSEYIDRTAADYENTILPAFRSEGTPLDVLVTDTDFKAVNTWSGWEMDPAKFPDPQGFFDWSASQGLHNTLNVHPGILASDPQFAQAQATAKGKLTKGGCASGAAVENNCYTFDFGDPDQLKAYMDLHRTMDRQGNDFWWLDWCCDASRSSLRGVTPDAWINQQYATASSANLGRGFVLSRAYGSLQAAGYSGQRGLPTGPWADKRSTVHFTGDTSSTWGALKLEVGYTPGESAATGMAAVTHDIGGHNDTTGLTGSEKYTEGGQSRTTRRLPDDLYARWVQFGAFQPIDRLHSNHSDRLPWQYGTAARQSADKFLNLRENLVPYTYTLAEEANRTGVPIVRPTYLEYPDEPQAYAAADSEYFYGSDILVAPVTTPGTSATTSVWFPPGRWTDYFTGETYTGGGIQDVTTGLDSMPVFIKAGGILPTRTHDVTGDDGNPLTDVTLSVAAGRPGSLRLYEDDGVTAPKGRSATTTIRYRQKGERHTVSIGPARGSFTGQVRTRRWTIALMAAHAPTKVSATGVHLSPQAYHWDDTSKVLTITLPRRSVRAPITVTFQ
;
A
#
# COMPACT_ATOMS: atom_id res chain seq x y z
N MET A 1 -2.95 31.74 27.38
CA MET A 1 -4.38 31.71 27.01
C MET A 1 -4.73 30.25 26.79
N THR A 2 -5.74 29.72 27.49
CA THR A 2 -6.17 28.32 27.35
C THR A 2 -7.46 28.33 26.53
N LEU A 3 -7.45 27.69 25.36
CA LEU A 3 -8.65 27.44 24.58
C LEU A 3 -9.07 25.98 24.80
N THR A 4 -10.34 25.78 25.16
CA THR A 4 -10.95 24.45 25.28
C THR A 4 -12.03 24.35 24.20
N GLY A 5 -11.88 23.42 23.26
CA GLY A 5 -12.89 23.17 22.23
C GLY A 5 -13.83 22.06 22.67
N ALA A 6 -15.04 22.41 23.12
CA ALA A 6 -16.11 21.45 23.40
C ALA A 6 -17.51 22.11 23.39
N ASP A 7 -17.82 22.97 22.43
CA ASP A 7 -19.20 23.49 22.27
C ASP A 7 -19.96 22.68 21.21
N LEU A 8 -20.81 21.77 21.68
CA LEU A 8 -21.82 21.09 20.86
C LEU A 8 -22.85 22.13 20.38
N PRO A 9 -23.15 22.23 19.06
CA PRO A 9 -24.19 23.14 18.60
C PRO A 9 -25.56 22.65 19.07
N SER A 10 -26.36 23.57 19.61
CA SER A 10 -27.78 23.35 19.89
C SER A 10 -28.53 22.95 18.62
N ALA A 11 -29.39 21.95 18.72
CA ALA A 11 -30.21 21.47 17.60
C ALA A 11 -31.04 22.61 16.97
N GLY A 12 -30.75 22.95 15.72
CA GLY A 12 -31.62 23.83 14.92
C GLY A 12 -30.95 24.92 14.09
N ALA A 13 -29.93 24.60 13.28
CA ALA A 13 -29.60 25.35 12.05
C ALA A 13 -28.58 24.55 11.23
N ALA A 14 -28.82 24.38 9.93
CA ALA A 14 -27.86 23.80 8.99
C ALA A 14 -26.75 24.82 8.68
N HIS A 15 -25.83 25.01 9.62
CA HIS A 15 -24.52 25.61 9.33
C HIS A 15 -23.52 24.47 9.14
N ALA A 16 -22.67 24.57 8.11
CA ALA A 16 -21.56 23.65 7.86
C ALA A 16 -20.80 23.41 9.18
N ARG A 17 -20.65 22.14 9.59
CA ARG A 17 -19.95 21.77 10.82
C ARG A 17 -18.51 22.26 10.69
N ARG A 18 -18.14 23.27 11.49
CA ARG A 18 -16.79 23.84 11.45
C ARG A 18 -15.83 22.92 12.22
N ILE A 19 -14.80 22.42 11.53
CA ILE A 19 -13.74 21.63 12.16
C ILE A 19 -13.03 22.51 13.20
N PRO A 20 -12.75 22.02 14.42
CA PRO A 20 -12.02 22.81 15.39
C PRO A 20 -10.61 23.13 14.88
N ALA A 21 -10.25 24.41 14.91
CA ALA A 21 -8.97 24.89 14.42
C ALA A 21 -8.29 25.83 15.42
N VAL A 22 -6.96 25.76 15.47
CA VAL A 22 -6.09 26.68 16.22
C VAL A 22 -5.16 27.35 15.21
N SER A 23 -5.11 28.68 15.22
CA SER A 23 -4.20 29.45 14.36
C SER A 23 -3.18 30.21 15.20
N SER A 24 -1.95 30.28 14.68
CA SER A 24 -0.82 30.97 15.32
C SER A 24 0.04 31.63 14.23
N GLY A 25 -0.31 32.87 13.88
CA GLY A 25 0.30 33.59 12.76
C GLY A 25 0.06 32.87 11.44
N ASN A 26 1.14 32.43 10.79
CA ASN A 26 1.13 31.74 9.50
C ASN A 26 0.83 30.23 9.62
N ALA A 27 0.69 29.70 10.84
CA ALA A 27 0.41 28.29 11.08
C ALA A 27 -1.06 28.07 11.48
N ARG A 28 -1.66 26.98 10.99
CA ARG A 28 -3.00 26.50 11.33
C ARG A 28 -2.97 25.01 11.66
N PHE A 29 -3.74 24.62 12.67
CA PHE A 29 -3.90 23.25 13.13
C PHE A 29 -5.39 22.92 13.15
N GLU A 30 -5.85 21.97 12.34
CA GLU A 30 -7.24 21.48 12.37
C GLU A 30 -7.28 20.11 13.06
N ILE A 31 -8.05 20.02 14.15
CA ILE A 31 -8.14 18.82 14.96
C ILE A 31 -9.27 17.96 14.40
N LEU A 32 -8.92 17.02 13.53
CA LEU A 32 -9.86 16.14 12.84
C LEU A 32 -10.32 15.01 13.75
N SER A 33 -9.41 14.41 14.51
CA SER A 33 -9.72 13.36 15.48
C SER A 33 -8.75 13.43 16.67
N PRO A 34 -8.96 12.65 17.74
CA PRO A 34 -7.95 12.53 18.79
C PRO A 34 -6.58 12.08 18.27
N THR A 35 -6.54 11.31 17.19
CA THR A 35 -5.37 10.67 16.59
C THR A 35 -4.92 11.30 15.26
N LEU A 36 -5.57 12.38 14.81
CA LEU A 36 -5.26 13.05 13.54
C LEU A 36 -5.42 14.57 13.64
N ILE A 37 -4.33 15.30 13.37
CA ILE A 37 -4.31 16.76 13.27
C ILE A 37 -3.77 17.15 11.90
N ARG A 38 -4.50 17.96 11.15
CA ARG A 38 -3.97 18.64 9.97
C ARG A 38 -3.11 19.82 10.41
N THR A 39 -1.92 19.93 9.85
CA THR A 39 -0.97 21.02 10.07
C THR A 39 -0.77 21.75 8.77
N GLU A 40 -0.97 23.06 8.77
CA GLU A 40 -0.79 23.90 7.59
C GLU A 40 0.04 25.14 7.92
N TYR A 41 1.01 25.46 7.08
CA TYR A 41 1.77 26.69 7.14
C TYR A 41 1.61 27.44 5.82
N ALA A 42 1.22 28.70 5.88
CA ALA A 42 1.10 29.58 4.71
C ALA A 42 1.79 30.91 4.99
N GLY A 43 2.94 31.16 4.34
CA GLY A 43 3.73 32.37 4.52
C GLY A 43 2.97 33.67 4.18
N ASP A 44 1.99 33.58 3.28
CA ASP A 44 1.09 34.67 2.87
C ASP A 44 -0.23 34.73 3.67
N GLN A 45 -0.38 33.87 4.70
CA GLN A 45 -1.59 33.73 5.53
C GLN A 45 -2.85 33.29 4.78
N LYS A 46 -2.72 32.79 3.54
CA LYS A 46 -3.84 32.23 2.79
C LYS A 46 -3.83 30.71 2.94
N PHE A 47 -4.66 30.23 3.86
CA PHE A 47 -4.87 28.80 4.02
C PHE A 47 -5.77 28.24 2.92
N THR A 48 -5.56 26.97 2.54
CA THR A 48 -6.37 26.23 1.56
C THR A 48 -7.43 25.40 2.28
N ASP A 49 -8.71 25.61 1.95
CA ASP A 49 -9.85 24.89 2.55
C ASP A 49 -10.50 23.91 1.57
N GLU A 50 -10.12 23.98 0.30
CA GLU A 50 -10.57 23.08 -0.75
C GLU A 50 -10.03 21.67 -0.52
N PRO A 51 -10.84 20.62 -0.77
CA PRO A 51 -10.36 19.25 -0.74
C PRO A 51 -9.25 19.02 -1.77
N THR A 52 -8.36 18.08 -1.48
CA THR A 52 -7.33 17.66 -2.41
C THR A 52 -7.68 16.32 -3.03
N PHE A 53 -6.95 15.92 -4.08
CA PHE A 53 -7.16 14.64 -4.74
C PHE A 53 -7.05 13.45 -3.76
N ASN A 54 -6.17 13.58 -2.76
CA ASN A 54 -6.04 12.61 -1.68
C ASN A 54 -7.05 12.85 -0.56
N ALA A 55 -7.12 14.05 0.02
CA ALA A 55 -7.92 14.34 1.21
C ALA A 55 -9.29 14.96 0.86
N ILE A 56 -10.25 14.10 0.50
CA ILE A 56 -11.61 14.51 0.12
C ILE A 56 -12.61 14.58 1.28
N GLY A 57 -12.29 13.98 2.42
CA GLY A 57 -13.24 13.64 3.48
C GLY A 57 -13.06 14.37 4.80
N ARG A 58 -12.38 15.52 4.83
CA ARG A 58 -12.16 16.31 6.07
C ARG A 58 -13.43 16.62 6.85
N GLU A 59 -14.55 16.83 6.16
CA GLU A 59 -15.85 17.11 6.80
C GLU A 59 -16.55 15.86 7.38
N GLY A 60 -16.00 14.67 7.13
CA GLY A 60 -16.54 13.39 7.62
C GLY A 60 -16.21 13.09 9.09
N PHE A 61 -15.36 13.91 9.72
CA PHE A 61 -14.95 13.73 11.11
C PHE A 61 -15.95 14.35 12.10
N GLU A 62 -16.13 13.68 13.25
CA GLU A 62 -16.82 14.29 14.39
C GLU A 62 -15.84 15.19 15.17
N PRO A 63 -16.28 16.34 15.70
CA PRO A 63 -15.41 17.24 16.47
C PRO A 63 -14.72 16.53 17.64
N ALA A 64 -13.39 16.63 17.70
CA ALA A 64 -12.58 16.07 18.76
C ALA A 64 -12.33 17.08 19.90
N ALA A 65 -12.29 16.58 21.14
CA ALA A 65 -11.92 17.39 22.29
C ALA A 65 -10.41 17.65 22.30
N TYR A 66 -10.02 18.89 22.60
CA TYR A 66 -8.63 19.29 22.73
C TYR A 66 -8.44 20.45 23.71
N SER A 67 -7.21 20.64 24.16
CA SER A 67 -6.75 21.88 24.79
C SER A 67 -5.64 22.51 23.97
N ALA A 68 -5.59 23.85 23.92
CA ALA A 68 -4.49 24.57 23.30
C ALA A 68 -3.97 25.65 24.24
N THR A 69 -2.66 25.67 24.45
CA THR A 69 -1.99 26.64 25.32
C THR A 69 -0.73 27.19 24.67
N THR A 70 -0.49 28.49 24.83
CA THR A 70 0.77 29.11 24.44
C THR A 70 1.53 29.54 25.69
N SER A 71 2.76 29.03 25.85
CA SER A 71 3.64 29.35 26.97
C SER A 71 5.11 29.22 26.54
N ASN A 72 5.98 30.11 27.05
CA ASN A 72 7.42 30.11 26.75
C ASN A 72 7.74 30.10 25.23
N GLY A 73 6.93 30.77 24.41
CA GLY A 73 7.09 30.82 22.96
C GLY A 73 6.64 29.57 22.20
N TRP A 74 6.05 28.58 22.88
CA TRP A 74 5.50 27.37 22.27
C TRP A 74 3.99 27.34 22.37
N LEU A 75 3.34 27.04 21.25
CA LEU A 75 1.97 26.54 21.20
C LEU A 75 2.00 25.03 21.46
N THR A 76 1.19 24.55 22.39
CA THR A 76 0.96 23.12 22.67
C THR A 76 -0.50 22.82 22.46
N ILE A 77 -0.81 21.81 21.65
CA ILE A 77 -2.15 21.27 21.41
C ILE A 77 -2.18 19.85 21.97
N GLU A 78 -3.13 19.57 22.87
CA GLU A 78 -3.30 18.27 23.49
C GLU A 78 -4.65 17.67 23.13
N THR A 79 -4.64 16.44 22.63
CA THR A 79 -5.82 15.57 22.46
C THR A 79 -5.76 14.44 23.49
N SER A 80 -6.72 13.52 23.45
CA SER A 80 -6.65 12.31 24.29
C SER A 80 -5.59 11.29 23.86
N ALA A 81 -4.97 11.45 22.69
CA ALA A 81 -3.98 10.50 22.16
C ALA A 81 -2.57 11.09 21.93
N MET A 82 -2.47 12.41 21.74
CA MET A 82 -1.18 13.06 21.44
C MET A 82 -1.08 14.49 21.93
N SER A 83 0.16 14.97 22.04
CA SER A 83 0.54 16.35 22.30
C SER A 83 1.42 16.85 21.16
N LEU A 84 0.94 17.84 20.42
CA LEU A 84 1.66 18.52 19.35
C LEU A 84 2.20 19.86 19.85
N ARG A 85 3.43 20.23 19.49
CA ARG A 85 4.01 21.53 19.83
C ARG A 85 4.58 22.24 18.60
N TYR A 86 4.34 23.55 18.53
CA TYR A 86 4.90 24.44 17.51
C TYR A 86 5.50 25.70 18.16
N LYS A 87 6.70 26.09 17.74
CA LYS A 87 7.35 27.32 18.21
C LYS A 87 6.73 28.52 17.49
N VAL A 88 6.07 29.40 18.23
CA VAL A 88 5.27 30.48 17.64
C VAL A 88 6.14 31.44 16.85
N GLY A 89 5.79 31.66 15.57
CA GLY A 89 6.47 32.61 14.70
C GLY A 89 7.85 32.13 14.20
N SER A 90 8.15 30.83 14.26
CA SER A 90 9.43 30.28 13.83
C SER A 90 9.54 29.98 12.33
N GLY A 91 8.45 30.09 11.57
CA GLY A 91 8.42 29.75 10.14
C GLY A 91 7.77 28.38 9.86
N PRO A 92 7.99 27.82 8.65
CA PRO A 92 7.52 26.48 8.26
C PRO A 92 7.91 25.40 9.28
N PHE A 93 7.12 24.34 9.37
CA PHE A 93 7.36 23.22 10.28
C PHE A 93 8.64 22.47 9.92
N ASP A 94 9.49 22.23 10.92
CA ASP A 94 10.74 21.47 10.86
C ASP A 94 11.03 20.79 12.21
N ALA A 95 12.16 20.06 12.29
CA ALA A 95 12.56 19.31 13.48
C ALA A 95 12.96 20.19 14.68
N GLN A 96 13.27 21.47 14.47
CA GLN A 96 13.65 22.41 15.53
C GLN A 96 12.43 23.12 16.14
N ASN A 97 11.35 23.23 15.39
CA ASN A 97 10.21 24.06 15.74
C ASN A 97 8.87 23.31 15.86
N PHE A 98 8.81 22.06 15.42
CA PHE A 98 7.62 21.23 15.46
C PHE A 98 7.94 19.87 16.08
N SER A 99 7.10 19.41 17.02
CA SER A 99 7.27 18.10 17.66
C SER A 99 5.96 17.45 18.01
N LEU A 100 5.96 16.12 17.99
CA LEU A 100 4.86 15.26 18.42
C LEU A 100 5.30 14.43 19.63
N ARG A 101 4.40 14.28 20.59
CA ARG A 101 4.50 13.31 21.67
C ARG A 101 3.24 12.45 21.71
N SER A 102 3.41 11.15 21.81
CA SER A 102 2.33 10.16 21.88
C SER A 102 2.77 8.95 22.72
N THR A 103 1.96 7.90 22.74
CA THR A 103 2.30 6.62 23.36
C THR A 103 1.99 5.46 22.41
N ALA A 104 2.91 4.52 22.27
CA ALA A 104 2.75 3.27 21.50
C ALA A 104 2.93 2.08 22.44
N GLY A 105 1.87 1.28 22.66
CA GLY A 105 1.90 0.16 23.62
C GLY A 105 2.24 0.57 25.06
N GLY A 106 1.93 1.81 25.46
CA GLY A 106 2.33 2.39 26.74
C GLY A 106 3.75 2.94 26.79
N THR A 107 4.55 2.77 25.73
CA THR A 107 5.88 3.36 25.58
C THR A 107 5.75 4.81 25.11
N PRO A 108 6.36 5.80 25.80
CA PRO A 108 6.39 7.17 25.32
C PRO A 108 7.14 7.30 24.00
N VAL A 109 6.54 8.04 23.05
CA VAL A 109 7.14 8.34 21.75
C VAL A 109 7.30 9.86 21.62
N ALA A 110 8.48 10.28 21.19
CA ALA A 110 8.77 11.66 20.83
C ALA A 110 9.33 11.67 19.41
N SER A 111 8.74 12.48 18.54
CA SER A 111 9.10 12.55 17.14
C SER A 111 9.05 13.97 16.60
N ALA A 112 9.70 14.17 15.46
CA ALA A 112 9.66 15.39 14.66
C ALA A 112 9.07 15.02 13.28
N PRO A 113 7.73 15.02 13.14
CA PRO A 113 7.08 14.56 11.91
C PRO A 113 7.48 15.37 10.67
N TRP A 114 7.64 16.68 10.82
CA TRP A 114 8.12 17.54 9.75
C TRP A 114 9.65 17.62 9.79
N GLN A 115 10.29 17.20 8.71
CA GLN A 115 11.74 17.32 8.49
C GLN A 115 12.01 18.06 7.19
N ARG A 116 13.12 18.80 7.14
CA ARG A 116 13.55 19.56 5.97
C ARG A 116 15.07 19.63 5.92
N LEU A 117 15.63 19.42 4.73
CA LEU A 117 17.02 19.78 4.49
C LEU A 117 17.11 21.29 4.39
N THR A 118 17.97 21.91 5.21
CA THR A 118 18.37 23.30 5.01
C THR A 118 19.81 23.34 4.52
N CYS A 119 20.00 23.83 3.31
CA CYS A 119 21.29 23.98 2.64
C CYS A 119 22.02 25.21 3.18
N ALA A 120 23.13 25.02 3.86
CA ALA A 120 23.97 26.13 4.32
C ALA A 120 24.86 26.67 3.18
N LEU A 121 25.31 27.92 3.33
CA LEU A 121 26.32 28.48 2.43
C LEU A 121 27.61 27.62 2.47
N GLY A 122 28.04 27.13 1.31
CA GLY A 122 29.26 26.33 1.16
C GLY A 122 29.08 24.84 1.44
N THR A 123 27.85 24.34 1.56
CA THR A 123 27.57 22.90 1.67
C THR A 123 27.01 22.34 0.36
N LEU A 124 27.34 21.08 0.07
CA LEU A 124 26.72 20.31 -1.01
C LEU A 124 25.34 19.82 -0.55
N CYS A 125 24.31 19.96 -1.36
CA CYS A 125 22.99 19.40 -1.09
C CYS A 125 22.63 18.40 -2.17
N GLU A 126 22.45 17.15 -1.77
CA GLU A 126 22.05 16.07 -2.65
C GLU A 126 20.63 16.31 -3.16
N ALA A 127 20.44 16.20 -4.47
CA ALA A 127 19.17 16.52 -5.13
C ALA A 127 18.05 15.58 -4.69
N GLU A 128 18.37 14.33 -4.38
CA GLU A 128 17.46 13.32 -3.86
C GLU A 128 16.90 13.62 -2.47
N SER A 129 17.56 14.52 -1.72
CA SER A 129 17.11 14.99 -0.40
C SER A 129 16.37 16.33 -0.45
N LEU A 130 16.19 16.89 -1.64
CA LEU A 130 15.45 18.15 -1.85
C LEU A 130 13.95 17.90 -1.95
N ARG A 131 13.17 18.99 -1.93
CA ARG A 131 11.74 18.92 -2.24
C ARG A 131 11.57 18.74 -3.75
N LEU A 132 11.12 17.55 -4.15
CA LEU A 132 10.86 17.16 -5.53
C LEU A 132 9.36 17.26 -5.86
N ASP A 133 9.02 17.84 -7.00
CA ASP A 133 7.66 17.86 -7.55
C ASP A 133 7.69 17.40 -9.02
N GLY A 134 6.99 16.31 -9.32
CA GLY A 134 6.97 15.70 -10.66
C GLY A 134 8.33 15.16 -11.11
N LEU A 135 9.22 14.88 -10.17
CA LEU A 135 10.54 14.27 -10.35
C LEU A 135 10.66 13.00 -9.49
N SER A 136 11.65 12.18 -9.80
CA SER A 136 11.88 10.91 -9.10
C SER A 136 13.37 10.72 -8.78
N VAL A 137 13.69 10.09 -7.66
CA VAL A 137 15.09 9.77 -7.24
C VAL A 137 15.59 8.51 -7.92
N ALA A 138 16.70 8.60 -8.65
CA ALA A 138 17.31 7.55 -9.47
C ALA A 138 18.75 7.24 -9.04
N SER A 139 19.27 6.07 -9.41
CA SER A 139 20.65 5.64 -9.10
C SER A 139 21.24 4.70 -10.16
N ASP A 140 20.61 4.65 -11.34
CA ASP A 140 20.95 3.75 -12.45
C ASP A 140 22.09 4.26 -13.35
N HIS A 141 22.72 5.37 -12.99
CA HIS A 141 23.91 5.94 -13.62
C HIS A 141 25.00 6.18 -12.58
N GLY A 142 26.25 5.86 -12.89
CA GLY A 142 27.38 5.98 -11.96
C GLY A 142 27.92 7.40 -11.83
N GLY A 143 28.77 7.62 -10.81
CA GLY A 143 29.52 8.87 -10.63
C GLY A 143 28.75 10.02 -9.98
N HIS A 144 27.50 9.80 -9.56
CA HIS A 144 26.74 10.72 -8.70
C HIS A 144 27.32 10.74 -7.27
N THR A 145 26.98 11.76 -6.49
CA THR A 145 27.19 11.83 -5.03
C THR A 145 25.96 11.26 -4.31
N GLY A 146 26.01 11.18 -2.97
CA GLY A 146 24.88 10.68 -2.19
C GLY A 146 24.45 9.25 -2.54
N SER A 147 23.14 9.01 -2.42
CA SER A 147 22.49 7.73 -2.70
C SER A 147 21.83 7.69 -4.08
N GLY A 148 21.71 8.83 -4.76
CA GLY A 148 21.10 8.92 -6.07
C GLY A 148 21.22 10.29 -6.72
N PHE A 149 20.23 10.63 -7.54
CA PHE A 149 20.08 11.92 -8.20
C PHE A 149 18.60 12.15 -8.56
N ALA A 150 18.20 13.41 -8.75
CA ALA A 150 16.88 13.77 -9.24
C ALA A 150 16.78 13.63 -10.77
N ALA A 151 15.84 12.82 -11.23
CA ALA A 151 15.54 12.57 -12.64
C ALA A 151 14.08 12.95 -12.98
N GLY A 152 13.75 13.02 -14.27
CA GLY A 152 12.38 13.23 -14.74
C GLY A 152 12.00 14.69 -14.99
N PHE A 153 12.97 15.57 -15.25
CA PHE A 153 12.72 16.95 -15.73
C PHE A 153 12.17 16.93 -17.17
N GLU A 154 11.01 16.34 -17.38
CA GLU A 154 10.33 16.17 -18.68
C GLU A 154 8.97 16.88 -18.69
N GLY A 155 8.27 16.88 -17.55
CA GLY A 155 7.00 17.56 -17.37
C GLY A 155 7.17 19.07 -17.21
N THR A 156 6.33 19.86 -17.87
CA THR A 156 6.30 21.31 -17.60
C THR A 156 5.90 21.54 -16.14
N GLY A 157 6.76 22.24 -15.41
CA GLY A 157 6.60 22.53 -14.00
C GLY A 157 7.35 21.57 -13.08
N SER A 158 7.82 20.40 -13.54
CA SER A 158 8.63 19.51 -12.71
C SER A 158 9.80 20.27 -12.10
N SER A 159 10.01 20.14 -10.79
CA SER A 159 10.94 20.99 -10.05
C SER A 159 11.61 20.32 -8.86
N ALA A 160 12.83 20.77 -8.58
CA ALA A 160 13.56 20.48 -7.34
C ALA A 160 13.81 21.80 -6.61
N SER A 161 13.47 21.88 -5.32
CA SER A 161 13.65 23.09 -4.50
C SER A 161 14.59 22.85 -3.33
N ALA A 162 15.58 23.73 -3.17
CA ALA A 162 16.47 23.78 -2.03
C ALA A 162 16.11 24.95 -1.12
N ASP A 163 15.92 24.67 0.17
CA ASP A 163 15.75 25.67 1.21
C ASP A 163 17.14 26.07 1.73
N ILE A 164 17.45 27.37 1.75
CA ILE A 164 18.78 27.91 2.03
C ILE A 164 18.69 29.06 3.04
N ASP A 165 19.52 29.00 4.07
CA ASP A 165 19.71 30.10 5.02
C ASP A 165 21.04 30.83 4.78
N VAL A 166 20.98 32.15 4.60
CA VAL A 166 22.17 33.00 4.52
C VAL A 166 22.16 34.08 5.60
N LYS A 167 23.31 34.32 6.21
CA LYS A 167 23.44 35.29 7.32
C LYS A 167 23.51 36.73 6.85
N ASP A 168 24.09 36.96 5.67
CA ASP A 168 24.36 38.28 5.14
C ASP A 168 23.61 38.46 3.82
N SER A 169 23.10 39.65 3.56
CA SER A 169 22.57 39.97 2.23
C SER A 169 23.74 40.13 1.24
N GLY A 170 23.62 39.57 0.05
CA GLY A 170 24.73 39.60 -0.91
C GLY A 170 24.44 38.97 -2.25
N THR A 171 25.47 38.94 -3.09
CA THR A 171 25.49 38.17 -4.33
C THR A 171 26.23 36.86 -4.09
N TYR A 172 25.58 35.77 -4.46
CA TYR A 172 26.05 34.40 -4.33
C TYR A 172 26.05 33.71 -5.70
N GLN A 173 26.66 32.53 -5.77
CA GLN A 173 26.51 31.61 -6.91
C GLN A 173 25.69 30.41 -6.46
N PHE A 174 24.67 30.09 -7.24
CA PHE A 174 23.97 28.83 -7.16
C PHE A 174 24.63 27.88 -8.17
N ASP A 175 25.38 26.91 -7.66
CA ASP A 175 26.03 25.89 -8.45
C ASP A 175 25.14 24.65 -8.53
N LEU A 176 25.12 24.05 -9.71
CA LEU A 176 24.35 22.86 -10.05
C LEU A 176 25.29 21.82 -10.66
N ARG A 177 25.32 20.62 -10.09
CA ARG A 177 25.96 19.43 -10.66
C ARG A 177 24.92 18.60 -11.40
N TYR A 178 25.18 18.31 -12.68
CA TYR A 178 24.20 17.74 -13.60
C TYR A 178 24.82 16.81 -14.64
N ALA A 179 23.98 15.94 -15.22
CA ALA A 179 24.28 15.17 -16.43
C ALA A 179 23.25 15.50 -17.52
N ASN A 180 23.71 15.59 -18.77
CA ASN A 180 22.86 15.90 -19.93
C ASN A 180 23.37 15.15 -21.18
N SER A 181 22.71 14.06 -21.55
CA SER A 181 23.07 13.23 -22.70
C SER A 181 21.91 13.15 -23.71
N LEU A 182 21.71 12.00 -24.38
CA LEU A 182 20.57 11.75 -25.26
C LEU A 182 19.27 11.73 -24.44
N GLY A 183 18.47 12.79 -24.57
CA GLY A 183 17.20 12.96 -23.85
C GLY A 183 16.10 12.02 -24.33
N GLY A 184 14.98 11.95 -23.59
CA GLY A 184 13.80 11.13 -23.95
C GLY A 184 13.16 11.54 -25.27
N ASP A 185 13.38 12.79 -25.71
CA ASP A 185 13.00 13.31 -27.02
C ASP A 185 13.91 12.86 -28.19
N GLY A 186 14.94 12.05 -27.92
CA GLY A 186 15.89 11.55 -28.91
C GLY A 186 16.94 12.57 -29.36
N GLN A 187 17.14 13.68 -28.63
CA GLN A 187 18.11 14.72 -28.99
C GLN A 187 19.28 14.81 -28.00
N THR A 188 20.48 15.06 -28.53
CA THR A 188 21.69 15.40 -27.76
C THR A 188 22.05 16.86 -28.03
N ARG A 189 21.68 17.75 -27.11
CA ARG A 189 21.85 19.21 -27.24
C ARG A 189 22.03 19.87 -25.88
N THR A 190 22.48 21.12 -25.87
CA THR A 190 22.46 21.93 -24.65
C THR A 190 21.02 22.05 -24.16
N ARG A 191 20.79 21.71 -22.89
CA ARG A 191 19.47 21.78 -22.26
C ARG A 191 19.34 23.00 -21.37
N THR A 192 18.11 23.35 -21.00
CA THR A 192 17.83 24.44 -20.07
C THR A 192 16.86 24.03 -18.97
N LEU A 193 17.03 24.68 -17.82
CA LEU A 193 16.07 24.75 -16.71
C LEU A 193 15.93 26.21 -16.28
N THR A 194 14.87 26.54 -15.57
CA THR A 194 14.63 27.85 -14.98
C THR A 194 14.93 27.83 -13.49
N LEU A 195 15.81 28.70 -13.03
CA LEU A 195 16.07 28.99 -11.63
C LEU A 195 15.21 30.17 -11.16
N THR A 196 14.60 30.04 -9.99
CA THR A 196 13.92 31.14 -9.28
C THR A 196 14.37 31.19 -7.82
N VAL A 197 14.34 32.40 -7.25
CA VAL A 197 14.55 32.65 -5.81
C VAL A 197 13.24 33.16 -5.24
N ASP A 198 12.69 32.49 -4.24
CA ASP A 198 11.43 32.86 -3.57
C ASP A 198 10.29 33.14 -4.56
N GLY A 199 10.18 32.33 -5.61
CA GLY A 199 9.20 32.49 -6.69
C GLY A 199 9.32 33.80 -7.51
N GLY A 200 10.45 34.50 -7.37
CA GLY A 200 10.72 35.77 -8.04
C GLY A 200 11.11 35.64 -9.52
N ALA A 201 11.98 36.55 -9.97
CA ALA A 201 12.38 36.60 -11.38
C ALA A 201 13.04 35.30 -11.87
N GLN A 202 12.64 34.86 -13.05
CA GLN A 202 13.16 33.66 -13.69
C GLN A 202 14.53 33.90 -14.34
N GLN A 203 15.46 32.99 -14.10
CA GLN A 203 16.77 32.97 -14.73
C GLN A 203 17.00 31.62 -15.43
N THR A 204 17.36 31.64 -16.71
CA THR A 204 17.67 30.41 -17.45
C THR A 204 19.04 29.86 -17.07
N MET A 205 19.07 28.60 -16.67
CA MET A 205 20.26 27.76 -16.48
C MET A 205 20.56 27.03 -17.78
N SER A 206 21.76 27.21 -18.34
CA SER A 206 22.22 26.47 -19.52
C SER A 206 23.05 25.26 -19.10
N LEU A 207 22.70 24.09 -19.63
CA LEU A 207 23.25 22.78 -19.29
C LEU A 207 23.88 22.14 -20.54
N PRO A 208 25.15 22.46 -20.87
CA PRO A 208 25.86 21.82 -21.97
C PRO A 208 25.88 20.29 -21.91
N VAL A 209 25.97 19.64 -23.07
CA VAL A 209 26.01 18.18 -23.23
C VAL A 209 27.22 17.59 -22.47
N THR A 210 26.98 16.52 -21.71
CA THR A 210 28.00 15.67 -21.08
C THR A 210 28.34 14.47 -21.99
N ALA A 211 29.44 13.77 -21.72
CA ALA A 211 29.87 12.67 -22.58
C ALA A 211 28.88 11.50 -22.60
N ASN A 212 28.25 11.21 -21.47
CA ASN A 212 27.20 10.21 -21.27
C ASN A 212 26.45 10.52 -19.95
N TRP A 213 25.50 9.66 -19.57
CA TRP A 213 24.73 9.80 -18.33
C TRP A 213 25.53 9.54 -17.04
N ASP A 214 26.69 8.87 -17.13
CA ASP A 214 27.61 8.65 -15.99
C ASP A 214 28.63 9.79 -15.80
N THR A 215 28.57 10.82 -16.65
CA THR A 215 29.50 11.95 -16.64
C THR A 215 28.78 13.21 -16.15
N TRP A 216 29.28 13.78 -15.06
CA TRP A 216 28.66 14.90 -14.36
C TRP A 216 29.51 16.17 -14.50
N ASN A 217 28.87 17.27 -14.90
CA ASN A 217 29.48 18.60 -14.99
C ASN A 217 28.83 19.56 -13.98
N THR A 218 29.48 20.71 -13.74
CA THR A 218 28.89 21.80 -12.96
C THR A 218 28.59 23.02 -13.83
N THR A 219 27.53 23.74 -13.47
CA THR A 219 27.20 25.06 -14.02
C THR A 219 26.75 25.98 -12.89
N SER A 220 26.80 27.30 -13.10
CA SER A 220 26.54 28.28 -12.03
C SER A 220 25.64 29.41 -12.51
N ALA A 221 24.85 29.93 -11.58
CA ALA A 221 24.03 31.12 -11.76
C ALA A 221 24.24 32.11 -10.60
N SER A 222 24.46 33.39 -10.94
CA SER A 222 24.53 34.44 -9.93
C SER A 222 23.15 34.76 -9.37
N VAL A 223 22.99 34.69 -8.06
CA VAL A 223 21.74 35.00 -7.35
C VAL A 223 21.97 36.09 -6.31
N ARG A 224 20.96 36.93 -6.06
CA ARG A 224 21.01 37.96 -5.03
C ARG A 224 20.05 37.60 -3.92
N LEU A 225 20.58 37.41 -2.71
CA LEU A 225 19.80 37.00 -1.55
C LEU A 225 19.81 38.09 -0.48
N GLY A 226 18.70 38.19 0.24
CA GLY A 226 18.63 38.93 1.50
C GLY A 226 19.36 38.18 2.60
N ALA A 227 19.32 38.67 3.84
CA ALA A 227 19.68 37.86 5.00
C ALA A 227 18.43 37.11 5.46
N GLY A 228 18.56 35.82 5.77
CA GLY A 228 17.47 34.96 6.20
C GLY A 228 17.29 33.73 5.29
N HIS A 229 16.09 33.19 5.36
CA HIS A 229 15.68 31.98 4.65
C HIS A 229 15.22 32.29 3.23
N HIS A 230 15.59 31.44 2.28
CA HIS A 230 15.24 31.53 0.88
C HIS A 230 14.96 30.14 0.31
N THR A 231 14.01 30.03 -0.61
CA THR A 231 13.80 28.81 -1.41
C THR A 231 14.28 29.04 -2.83
N LEU A 232 15.23 28.24 -3.28
CA LEU A 232 15.75 28.25 -4.65
C LEU A 232 15.19 27.05 -5.41
N ALA A 233 14.43 27.29 -6.48
CA ALA A 233 13.77 26.24 -7.25
C ALA A 233 14.33 26.15 -8.68
N LEU A 234 14.76 24.96 -9.06
CA LEU A 234 15.04 24.56 -10.44
C LEU A 234 13.79 23.93 -11.02
N THR A 235 13.23 24.53 -12.06
CA THR A 235 11.97 24.12 -12.67
C THR A 235 12.15 23.96 -14.17
N ARG A 236 11.55 22.93 -14.77
CA ARG A 236 11.36 22.89 -16.22
C ARG A 236 10.17 23.77 -16.60
N ALA A 237 10.41 25.04 -16.94
CA ALA A 237 9.36 25.92 -17.45
C ALA A 237 8.89 25.48 -18.85
N ALA A 238 7.76 26.03 -19.32
CA ALA A 238 7.25 25.72 -20.66
C ALA A 238 8.22 26.10 -21.80
N SER A 239 9.12 27.08 -21.54
CA SER A 239 10.17 27.51 -22.46
C SER A 239 11.45 26.67 -22.36
N ASP A 240 11.56 25.79 -21.37
CA ASP A 240 12.75 25.00 -21.13
C ASP A 240 12.74 23.69 -21.91
N SER A 241 13.93 23.22 -22.27
CA SER A 241 14.08 21.95 -22.98
C SER A 241 14.02 20.72 -22.07
N GLY A 242 14.35 20.83 -20.78
CA GLY A 242 14.34 19.69 -19.83
C GLY A 242 15.28 18.53 -20.23
N ASP A 243 14.87 17.29 -19.92
CA ASP A 243 15.58 16.03 -20.19
C ASP A 243 17.00 15.96 -19.59
N VAL A 244 17.12 16.23 -18.29
CA VAL A 244 18.40 16.25 -17.56
C VAL A 244 18.30 15.53 -16.22
N ASN A 245 19.45 15.09 -15.70
CA ASN A 245 19.60 14.56 -14.36
C ASN A 245 20.35 15.58 -13.50
N VAL A 246 19.84 15.84 -12.29
CA VAL A 246 20.42 16.77 -11.33
C VAL A 246 20.89 15.96 -10.12
N ASP A 247 22.18 16.03 -9.84
CA ASP A 247 22.81 15.25 -8.78
C ASP A 247 22.87 16.04 -7.47
N SER A 248 23.42 17.25 -7.51
CA SER A 248 23.56 18.06 -6.31
C SER A 248 23.57 19.55 -6.63
N VAL A 249 23.22 20.35 -5.63
CA VAL A 249 23.23 21.81 -5.71
C VAL A 249 24.00 22.40 -4.54
N ALA A 250 24.54 23.60 -4.72
CA ALA A 250 25.20 24.33 -3.65
C ALA A 250 25.01 25.84 -3.82
N LEU A 251 24.86 26.54 -2.71
CA LEU A 251 25.04 27.99 -2.69
C LEU A 251 26.45 28.30 -2.20
N VAL A 252 27.23 29.03 -2.99
CA VAL A 252 28.62 29.41 -2.67
C VAL A 252 28.86 30.90 -2.90
N ARG A 253 30.00 31.44 -2.43
CA ARG A 253 30.37 32.83 -2.78
C ARG A 253 30.96 32.86 -4.18
N PRO A 254 30.85 34.00 -4.90
CA PRO A 254 31.48 34.13 -6.21
C PRO A 254 32.98 33.83 -6.18
N GLY A 255 33.41 32.84 -6.97
CA GLY A 255 34.80 32.39 -7.07
C GLY A 255 35.18 31.22 -6.16
N ASP A 256 34.31 30.82 -5.22
CA ASP A 256 34.48 29.60 -4.46
C ASP A 256 34.25 28.37 -5.36
N THR A 257 34.87 27.24 -5.02
CA THR A 257 34.69 25.97 -5.74
C THR A 257 33.43 25.25 -5.28
N PHE A 258 32.87 24.40 -6.14
CA PHE A 258 31.80 23.49 -5.76
C PHE A 258 32.19 22.66 -4.51
N PRO A 259 31.34 22.58 -3.47
CA PRO A 259 31.73 21.93 -2.22
C PRO A 259 31.97 20.43 -2.37
N PRO A 260 32.90 19.83 -1.60
CA PRO A 260 33.13 18.39 -1.62
C PRO A 260 32.04 17.63 -0.85
N VAL A 261 31.90 16.32 -1.10
CA VAL A 261 30.98 15.41 -0.37
C VAL A 261 31.18 15.40 1.15
N SER A 262 32.39 15.72 1.63
CA SER A 262 32.66 15.84 3.07
C SER A 262 31.94 17.03 3.73
N SER A 263 31.34 17.92 2.93
CA SER A 263 30.55 19.07 3.34
C SER A 263 29.06 18.93 3.05
N THR A 264 28.58 17.74 2.70
CA THR A 264 27.17 17.50 2.38
C THR A 264 26.24 17.90 3.54
N ALA A 265 25.19 18.66 3.24
CA ALA A 265 24.14 19.02 4.17
C ALA A 265 23.32 17.76 4.54
N ILE A 266 22.84 17.70 5.78
CA ILE A 266 22.17 16.52 6.32
C ILE A 266 20.95 16.93 7.14
N MET A 267 20.05 15.98 7.40
CA MET A 267 18.84 16.26 8.16
C MET A 267 19.14 16.54 9.63
N ASP A 268 18.34 17.43 10.20
CA ASP A 268 18.33 17.71 11.63
C ASP A 268 17.76 16.51 12.40
N CYS A 269 18.54 16.00 13.35
CA CYS A 269 18.09 15.02 14.32
C CYS A 269 17.62 15.70 15.61
N ALA A 270 16.31 15.70 15.86
CA ALA A 270 15.74 16.30 17.06
C ALA A 270 16.17 15.56 18.33
N TYR A 271 16.59 16.32 19.36
CA TYR A 271 16.86 15.78 20.69
C TYR A 271 15.69 14.95 21.23
N GLY A 272 15.98 13.73 21.68
CA GLY A 272 15.02 12.79 22.24
C GLY A 272 14.25 11.96 21.20
N ALA A 273 14.43 12.21 19.90
CA ALA A 273 13.86 11.40 18.81
C ALA A 273 14.84 10.31 18.36
N SER A 274 14.32 9.30 17.67
CA SER A 274 15.11 8.34 16.89
C SER A 274 15.25 8.87 15.47
N CYS A 275 16.48 9.02 14.98
CA CYS A 275 16.77 9.58 13.67
C CYS A 275 17.47 8.53 12.79
N GLU A 276 17.09 8.46 11.53
CA GLU A 276 17.70 7.58 10.52
C GLU A 276 19.19 7.89 10.37
N ALA A 277 20.02 6.85 10.36
CA ALA A 277 21.47 6.98 10.24
C ALA A 277 21.88 7.46 8.84
N GLU A 278 21.18 6.98 7.82
CA GLU A 278 21.37 7.29 6.40
C GLU A 278 20.95 8.73 6.06
N SER A 279 20.18 9.39 6.93
CA SER A 279 19.93 10.83 6.85
C SER A 279 21.11 11.69 7.34
N GLY A 280 22.17 11.04 7.86
CA GLY A 280 23.41 11.66 8.30
C GLY A 280 24.50 11.72 7.22
N ARG A 281 25.66 12.30 7.55
CA ARG A 281 26.77 12.44 6.61
C ARG A 281 27.61 11.19 6.69
N ILE A 282 27.55 10.38 5.64
CA ILE A 282 28.41 9.21 5.47
C ILE A 282 29.73 9.61 4.78
N GLY A 283 30.82 8.94 5.15
CA GLY A 283 32.14 9.18 4.58
C GLY A 283 32.95 7.89 4.49
N GLY A 284 33.99 7.91 3.66
CA GLY A 284 34.81 6.73 3.38
C GLY A 284 34.09 5.77 2.44
N ALA A 285 33.99 4.49 2.83
CA ALA A 285 33.32 3.45 2.04
C ALA A 285 31.88 3.18 2.49
N ALA A 286 31.41 3.87 3.53
CA ALA A 286 30.04 3.69 4.02
C ALA A 286 29.01 4.09 2.95
N VAL A 287 27.92 3.33 2.86
CA VAL A 287 26.83 3.52 1.89
C VAL A 287 25.47 3.33 2.56
N GLY A 288 24.43 3.96 1.99
CA GLY A 288 23.05 3.62 2.32
C GLY A 288 22.68 2.25 1.73
N ALA A 289 21.94 1.43 2.48
CA ALA A 289 21.56 0.08 2.10
C ALA A 289 20.16 -0.30 2.62
N THR A 290 19.56 -1.33 2.02
CA THR A 290 18.17 -1.78 2.29
C THR A 290 18.00 -3.31 2.19
N ASP A 291 19.10 -4.05 2.11
CA ASP A 291 19.16 -5.49 1.80
C ASP A 291 18.96 -6.41 3.03
N HIS A 292 18.71 -5.80 4.19
CA HIS A 292 18.32 -6.46 5.45
C HIS A 292 16.94 -5.99 5.91
N LYS A 293 16.22 -6.81 6.68
CA LYS A 293 14.87 -6.46 7.17
C LYS A 293 14.93 -5.73 8.52
N GLY A 294 13.87 -5.02 8.86
CA GLY A 294 13.70 -4.45 10.21
C GLY A 294 14.52 -3.18 10.50
N TYR A 295 14.98 -2.47 9.47
CA TYR A 295 15.46 -1.10 9.58
C TYR A 295 14.30 -0.10 9.65
N ALA A 296 14.58 1.09 10.15
CA ALA A 296 13.68 2.22 10.25
C ALA A 296 13.81 3.12 9.02
N GLY A 297 12.71 3.77 8.64
CA GLY A 297 12.81 4.80 7.61
C GLY A 297 13.19 4.30 6.21
N GLY A 298 14.09 5.02 5.56
CA GLY A 298 14.49 4.76 4.17
C GLY A 298 15.52 3.64 3.99
N GLY A 299 16.25 3.26 5.03
CA GLY A 299 17.31 2.26 4.97
C GLY A 299 18.15 2.18 6.23
N PHE A 300 19.44 1.90 6.03
CA PHE A 300 20.47 1.96 7.07
C PHE A 300 21.82 2.28 6.43
N VAL A 301 22.83 2.58 7.24
CA VAL A 301 24.22 2.77 6.79
C VAL A 301 25.00 1.48 6.93
N GLY A 302 25.40 0.90 5.79
CA GLY A 302 26.30 -0.25 5.69
C GLY A 302 27.76 0.16 5.42
N ASP A 303 28.64 -0.82 5.25
CA ASP A 303 30.06 -0.64 4.89
C ASP A 303 30.84 0.34 5.79
N LEU A 304 30.43 0.44 7.05
CA LEU A 304 31.19 1.13 8.09
C LEU A 304 32.39 0.26 8.48
N HIS A 305 33.51 0.42 7.78
CA HIS A 305 34.80 -0.23 8.10
C HIS A 305 35.93 0.81 8.15
N GLN A 306 37.19 0.38 8.19
CA GLN A 306 38.34 1.31 8.31
C GLN A 306 38.26 2.49 7.34
N GLY A 307 38.42 3.71 7.87
CA GLY A 307 38.35 4.96 7.12
C GLY A 307 36.95 5.52 6.94
N SER A 308 35.90 4.76 7.25
CA SER A 308 34.51 5.21 7.17
C SER A 308 34.10 6.05 8.39
N SER A 309 33.08 6.89 8.19
CA SER A 309 32.49 7.71 9.24
C SER A 309 31.00 7.94 9.02
N LEU A 310 30.26 8.16 10.10
CA LEU A 310 28.86 8.56 10.09
C LEU A 310 28.67 9.76 11.04
N THR A 311 28.20 10.90 10.52
CA THR A 311 27.93 12.11 11.32
C THR A 311 26.44 12.42 11.38
N THR A 312 25.92 12.65 12.58
CA THR A 312 24.53 13.07 12.83
C THR A 312 24.51 14.50 13.37
N HIS A 313 23.63 15.34 12.82
CA HIS A 313 23.45 16.73 13.25
C HIS A 313 22.32 16.81 14.29
N VAL A 314 22.65 16.90 15.57
CA VAL A 314 21.66 16.91 16.66
C VAL A 314 21.25 18.34 17.01
N VAL A 315 19.95 18.61 17.01
CA VAL A 315 19.38 19.93 17.30
C VAL A 315 18.51 19.91 18.56
N GLY A 316 18.35 21.08 19.19
CA GLY A 316 17.45 21.26 20.33
C GLY A 316 17.96 20.68 21.64
N VAL A 317 19.28 20.51 21.80
CA VAL A 317 19.89 20.09 23.08
C VAL A 317 19.60 21.15 24.15
N PRO A 318 18.99 20.80 25.30
CA PRO A 318 18.39 21.80 26.18
C PRO A 318 19.41 22.63 26.99
N ALA A 319 20.57 22.05 27.32
CA ALA A 319 21.62 22.69 28.12
C ALA A 319 22.98 22.03 27.87
N ASP A 320 24.06 22.71 28.25
CA ASP A 320 25.39 22.06 28.33
C ASP A 320 25.34 20.90 29.32
N GLY A 321 25.88 19.73 28.96
CA GLY A 321 25.88 18.60 29.88
C GLY A 321 26.23 17.26 29.26
N VAL A 322 26.09 16.22 30.08
CA VAL A 322 26.29 14.82 29.68
C VAL A 322 24.96 14.20 29.29
N TYR A 323 24.93 13.60 28.10
CA TYR A 323 23.79 12.93 27.49
C TYR A 323 24.16 11.49 27.13
N THR A 324 23.18 10.70 26.72
CA THR A 324 23.41 9.34 26.21
C THR A 324 23.18 9.33 24.71
N LEU A 325 24.26 9.11 23.95
CA LEU A 325 24.21 8.72 22.54
C LEU A 325 23.81 7.25 22.46
N ARG A 326 22.89 6.92 21.56
CA ARG A 326 22.52 5.55 21.24
C ARG A 326 22.59 5.34 19.73
N VAL A 327 23.06 4.16 19.33
CA VAL A 327 23.12 3.71 17.94
C VAL A 327 22.42 2.36 17.88
N ARG A 328 21.35 2.25 17.10
CA ARG A 328 20.76 0.97 16.72
C ARG A 328 21.59 0.36 15.60
N TYR A 329 22.02 -0.88 15.77
CA TYR A 329 23.01 -1.50 14.90
C TYR A 329 22.80 -3.01 14.77
N ALA A 330 23.34 -3.58 13.69
CA ALA A 330 23.56 -5.01 13.52
C ALA A 330 25.04 -5.28 13.20
N ASN A 331 25.59 -6.41 13.67
CA ASN A 331 26.96 -6.82 13.37
C ASN A 331 27.11 -8.34 13.29
N GLY A 332 26.56 -8.88 12.19
CA GLY A 332 26.74 -10.29 11.81
C GLY A 332 28.20 -10.65 11.48
N VAL A 333 28.38 -11.69 10.66
CA VAL A 333 29.72 -12.04 10.15
C VAL A 333 30.18 -10.92 9.20
N GLY A 334 31.19 -10.16 9.62
CA GLY A 334 31.74 -9.02 8.86
C GLY A 334 32.37 -9.42 7.52
N GLY A 335 32.63 -8.44 6.66
CA GLY A 335 33.40 -8.65 5.42
C GLY A 335 34.84 -9.14 5.66
N ASP A 336 35.34 -9.00 6.88
CA ASP A 336 36.59 -9.58 7.37
C ASP A 336 36.48 -11.06 7.80
N GLY A 337 35.29 -11.65 7.72
CA GLY A 337 34.99 -13.04 8.10
C GLY A 337 34.84 -13.26 9.61
N LEU A 338 34.78 -12.21 10.43
CA LEU A 338 34.72 -12.32 11.89
C LEU A 338 33.33 -11.93 12.44
N HIS A 339 32.79 -12.76 13.33
CA HIS A 339 31.58 -12.50 14.11
C HIS A 339 31.97 -12.26 15.58
N GLN A 340 32.26 -11.01 15.92
CA GLN A 340 32.80 -10.62 17.22
C GLN A 340 32.36 -9.22 17.63
N ARG A 341 32.59 -8.87 18.90
CA ARG A 341 32.37 -7.51 19.40
C ARG A 341 33.17 -6.50 18.58
N ARG A 342 32.53 -5.38 18.26
CA ARG A 342 33.12 -4.26 17.50
C ARG A 342 33.16 -2.97 18.31
N THR A 343 33.90 -1.99 17.82
CA THR A 343 34.00 -0.65 18.44
C THR A 343 34.04 0.46 17.39
N ALA A 344 33.50 1.63 17.70
CA ALA A 344 33.72 2.86 16.92
C ALA A 344 34.25 3.97 17.81
N SER A 345 35.05 4.88 17.25
CA SER A 345 35.34 6.16 17.92
C SER A 345 34.10 7.05 17.83
N VAL A 346 33.86 7.84 18.87
CA VAL A 346 32.82 8.85 18.90
C VAL A 346 33.48 10.19 19.17
N SER A 347 33.15 11.19 18.37
CA SER A 347 33.56 12.57 18.60
C SER A 347 32.34 13.49 18.62
N ALA A 348 32.23 14.32 19.65
CA ALA A 348 31.16 15.30 19.82
C ALA A 348 31.69 16.52 20.57
N ALA A 349 31.45 17.73 20.07
CA ALA A 349 31.83 19.00 20.70
C ALA A 349 33.29 19.06 21.24
N GLY A 350 34.24 18.39 20.58
CA GLY A 350 35.66 18.33 20.98
C GLY A 350 36.01 17.28 22.06
N ALA A 351 35.05 16.48 22.54
CA ALA A 351 35.27 15.34 23.43
C ALA A 351 35.19 14.01 22.65
N GLY A 352 36.07 13.06 23.00
CA GLY A 352 36.17 11.75 22.35
C GLY A 352 35.78 10.59 23.28
N GLY A 353 35.25 9.52 22.71
CA GLY A 353 34.97 8.26 23.41
C GLY A 353 34.99 7.04 22.49
N THR A 354 34.79 5.85 23.05
CA THR A 354 34.72 4.60 22.28
C THR A 354 33.40 3.90 22.57
N LEU A 355 32.57 3.75 21.55
CA LEU A 355 31.32 3.00 21.61
C LEU A 355 31.60 1.53 21.33
N SER A 356 31.06 0.64 22.17
CA SER A 356 31.20 -0.82 22.00
C SER A 356 29.90 -1.42 21.49
N PHE A 357 30.03 -2.31 20.50
CA PHE A 357 28.96 -3.05 19.85
C PHE A 357 29.11 -4.55 20.13
N PRO A 358 28.43 -5.12 21.14
CA PRO A 358 28.28 -6.57 21.30
C PRO A 358 27.81 -7.27 20.01
N THR A 359 28.05 -8.57 19.87
CA THR A 359 27.59 -9.33 18.70
C THR A 359 26.06 -9.47 18.68
N THR A 360 25.44 -9.13 17.56
CA THR A 360 24.07 -9.52 17.22
C THR A 360 24.07 -10.96 16.70
N LYS A 361 22.89 -11.58 16.61
CA LYS A 361 22.74 -12.94 16.09
C LYS A 361 23.18 -13.03 14.62
N ASP A 362 22.71 -12.10 13.81
CA ASP A 362 22.95 -11.97 12.37
C ASP A 362 22.73 -10.49 11.94
N TRP A 363 22.64 -10.24 10.63
CA TRP A 363 22.45 -8.90 10.07
C TRP A 363 21.00 -8.39 10.12
N ASP A 364 20.02 -9.25 10.39
CA ASP A 364 18.61 -8.88 10.58
C ASP A 364 18.23 -8.74 12.07
N ASP A 365 19.15 -9.09 12.99
CA ASP A 365 19.03 -8.85 14.43
C ASP A 365 19.62 -7.48 14.81
N TRP A 366 18.74 -6.55 15.16
CA TRP A 366 19.10 -5.19 15.52
C TRP A 366 19.15 -5.00 17.04
N GLN A 367 20.26 -4.45 17.52
CA GLN A 367 20.50 -4.14 18.94
C GLN A 367 20.79 -2.66 19.13
N THR A 368 20.84 -2.18 20.37
CA THR A 368 21.20 -0.77 20.67
C THR A 368 22.45 -0.70 21.53
N ALA A 369 23.47 0.02 21.05
CA ALA A 369 24.65 0.37 21.82
C ALA A 369 24.53 1.81 22.34
N ALA A 370 25.13 2.10 23.51
CA ALA A 370 25.03 3.41 24.14
C ALA A 370 26.37 3.90 24.71
N LEU A 371 26.61 5.22 24.64
CA LEU A 371 27.79 5.88 25.20
C LEU A 371 27.41 7.25 25.79
N PRO A 372 27.92 7.64 26.97
CA PRO A 372 27.81 9.00 27.46
C PRO A 372 28.60 9.98 26.57
N VAL A 373 27.97 11.08 26.16
CA VAL A 373 28.58 12.15 25.35
C VAL A 373 28.35 13.49 26.01
N THR A 374 29.34 14.40 25.95
CA THR A 374 29.18 15.77 26.45
C THR A 374 28.80 16.67 25.28
N LEU A 375 27.68 17.39 25.41
CA LEU A 375 27.14 18.26 24.36
C LEU A 375 26.92 19.67 24.91
N THR A 376 26.93 20.63 24.00
CA THR A 376 26.57 22.03 24.27
C THR A 376 25.08 22.25 24.03
N ALA A 377 24.51 23.27 24.66
CA ALA A 377 23.13 23.68 24.40
C ALA A 377 22.93 24.09 22.93
N GLY A 378 21.80 23.70 22.35
CA GLY A 378 21.48 23.95 20.95
C GLY A 378 21.91 22.80 20.03
N THR A 379 22.82 23.08 19.11
CA THR A 379 23.15 22.23 17.97
C THR A 379 24.53 21.59 18.12
N ASN A 380 24.66 20.31 17.82
CA ASN A 380 25.91 19.56 17.95
C ASN A 380 26.04 18.53 16.81
N ASP A 381 27.23 18.44 16.20
CA ASP A 381 27.58 17.31 15.35
C ASP A 381 28.18 16.19 16.20
N ILE A 382 27.73 14.96 15.94
CA ILE A 382 28.26 13.73 16.54
C ILE A 382 28.74 12.82 15.42
N THR A 383 30.03 12.49 15.41
CA THR A 383 30.63 11.61 14.40
C THR A 383 31.05 10.28 15.01
N LEU A 384 30.55 9.19 14.46
CA LEU A 384 31.09 7.84 14.60
C LEU A 384 32.21 7.64 13.57
N GLY A 385 33.40 7.23 14.03
CA GLY A 385 34.55 6.98 13.17
C GLY A 385 35.07 5.55 13.28
N CYS A 386 35.61 5.04 12.18
CA CYS A 386 36.20 3.71 12.07
C CYS A 386 37.72 3.84 11.83
N PRO A 387 38.53 4.11 12.87
CA PRO A 387 39.92 4.54 12.69
C PRO A 387 40.89 3.44 12.24
N ASP A 388 40.58 2.17 12.50
CA ASP A 388 41.45 1.03 12.18
C ASP A 388 40.67 -0.15 11.58
N ALA A 389 41.40 -1.17 11.12
CA ALA A 389 40.85 -2.35 10.45
C ALA A 389 39.90 -3.20 11.33
N ALA A 390 40.03 -3.14 12.64
CA ALA A 390 39.20 -3.89 13.57
C ALA A 390 37.93 -3.13 13.99
N SER A 391 37.96 -1.80 13.86
CA SER A 391 36.87 -0.89 14.20
C SER A 391 35.68 -1.03 13.25
N CYS A 392 34.49 -0.80 13.78
CA CYS A 392 33.21 -0.91 13.09
C CYS A 392 32.96 -2.33 12.55
N HIS A 393 32.62 -2.52 11.27
CA HIS A 393 31.95 -3.73 10.73
C HIS A 393 30.55 -3.90 11.31
N ILE A 394 29.77 -2.83 11.22
CA ILE A 394 28.38 -2.78 11.67
C ILE A 394 27.51 -2.18 10.56
N ASN A 395 26.22 -2.52 10.57
CA ASN A 395 25.16 -1.74 9.95
C ASN A 395 24.61 -0.81 11.03
N ALA A 396 24.52 0.49 10.76
CA ALA A 396 23.95 1.48 11.67
C ALA A 396 22.60 1.95 11.11
N ASP A 397 21.54 1.78 11.88
CA ASP A 397 20.16 2.05 11.46
C ASP A 397 19.64 3.38 11.98
N THR A 398 19.70 3.59 13.30
CA THR A 398 19.23 4.84 13.90
C THR A 398 20.19 5.38 14.93
N VAL A 399 20.25 6.71 15.04
CA VAL A 399 21.00 7.45 16.04
C VAL A 399 20.02 8.27 16.88
N SER A 400 20.21 8.27 18.20
CA SER A 400 19.44 9.12 19.10
C SER A 400 20.28 9.66 20.24
N VAL A 401 19.90 10.85 20.73
CA VAL A 401 20.51 11.48 21.89
C VAL A 401 19.42 11.91 22.84
N ALA A 402 19.53 11.50 24.11
CA ALA A 402 18.59 11.87 25.16
C ALA A 402 19.31 12.02 26.51
N ALA A 403 18.57 12.49 27.53
CA ALA A 403 19.09 12.59 28.89
C ALA A 403 19.57 11.21 29.42
N PRO A 404 20.55 11.19 30.33
CA PRO A 404 20.96 9.94 30.98
C PRO A 404 19.80 9.24 31.68
N GLY A 405 19.72 7.92 31.55
CA GLY A 405 18.69 7.10 32.21
C GLY A 405 17.33 7.05 31.50
N THR A 406 17.14 7.74 30.37
CA THR A 406 15.94 7.55 29.53
C THR A 406 16.01 6.20 28.79
N ALA A 407 14.86 5.62 28.44
CA ALA A 407 14.82 4.52 27.48
C ALA A 407 15.29 5.02 26.09
N ALA A 408 15.73 4.09 25.24
CA ALA A 408 15.94 4.41 23.83
C ALA A 408 14.58 4.76 23.20
N PRO A 409 14.48 5.84 22.41
CA PRO A 409 13.26 6.10 21.65
C PRO A 409 13.02 4.92 20.69
N PRO A 410 11.76 4.51 20.48
CA PRO A 410 11.47 3.46 19.51
C PRO A 410 11.81 3.96 18.10
N PRO A 411 12.36 3.08 17.23
CA PRO A 411 12.61 3.40 15.83
C PRO A 411 11.31 3.50 15.02
N HIS A 412 11.32 4.31 13.96
CA HIS A 412 10.19 4.49 13.03
C HIS A 412 10.14 3.34 12.01
N LEU A 413 9.78 2.14 12.48
CA LEU A 413 9.75 0.92 11.68
C LEU A 413 8.42 0.80 10.93
N ALA A 414 8.49 0.85 9.59
CA ALA A 414 7.34 0.65 8.71
C ALA A 414 6.74 -0.76 8.88
N LEU A 415 5.41 -0.83 8.80
CA LEU A 415 4.63 -2.06 8.89
C LEU A 415 3.91 -2.33 7.56
N GLY A 416 4.36 -3.38 6.86
CA GLY A 416 3.93 -3.62 5.48
C GLY A 416 4.49 -2.59 4.51
N GLY A 417 3.85 -2.43 3.36
CA GLY A 417 4.23 -1.46 2.34
C GLY A 417 3.58 -1.75 1.00
N TYR A 418 3.89 -0.94 0.01
CA TYR A 418 3.37 -1.08 -1.37
C TYR A 418 4.51 -0.91 -2.40
N ARG A 419 4.35 -1.47 -3.60
CA ARG A 419 5.33 -1.36 -4.70
C ARG A 419 4.72 -1.66 -6.05
N ARG A 420 5.40 -1.31 -7.15
CA ARG A 420 4.99 -1.71 -8.50
C ARG A 420 5.07 -3.22 -8.69
N GLY A 421 3.94 -3.90 -8.50
CA GLY A 421 3.78 -5.34 -8.67
C GLY A 421 4.88 -6.19 -8.01
N LEU A 422 4.85 -7.48 -8.32
CA LEU A 422 5.77 -8.52 -7.92
C LEU A 422 6.28 -9.24 -9.18
N ASP A 423 6.32 -8.52 -10.31
CA ASP A 423 6.79 -9.00 -11.61
C ASP A 423 8.16 -9.68 -11.47
N GLY A 424 8.22 -10.96 -11.82
CA GLY A 424 9.44 -11.76 -11.79
C GLY A 424 9.96 -12.15 -10.40
N VAL A 425 9.29 -11.74 -9.31
CA VAL A 425 9.71 -12.09 -7.95
C VAL A 425 9.60 -13.60 -7.76
N THR A 426 10.66 -14.21 -7.20
CA THR A 426 10.75 -15.65 -6.96
C THR A 426 10.53 -16.03 -5.49
N GLY A 427 10.61 -15.05 -4.59
CA GLY A 427 10.61 -15.21 -3.13
C GLY A 427 11.85 -15.90 -2.56
N ASN A 428 12.91 -16.07 -3.36
CA ASN A 428 14.22 -16.51 -2.90
C ASN A 428 15.17 -15.35 -2.57
N GLU A 429 14.73 -14.12 -2.85
CA GLU A 429 15.45 -12.90 -2.53
C GLU A 429 15.53 -12.70 -1.00
N SER A 430 16.61 -12.09 -0.51
CA SER A 430 16.78 -11.82 0.94
C SER A 430 15.72 -10.84 1.47
N SER A 431 15.31 -9.88 0.63
CA SER A 431 14.21 -8.97 0.90
C SER A 431 13.52 -8.58 -0.42
N VAL A 432 12.25 -8.21 -0.31
CA VAL A 432 11.47 -7.59 -1.40
C VAL A 432 11.13 -6.18 -0.94
N PRO A 433 11.90 -5.15 -1.36
CA PRO A 433 11.69 -3.79 -0.89
C PRO A 433 10.31 -3.27 -1.25
N THR A 434 9.73 -2.49 -0.33
CA THR A 434 8.42 -1.83 -0.48
C THR A 434 8.55 -0.38 -0.05
N THR A 435 7.67 0.49 -0.56
CA THR A 435 7.49 1.84 -0.03
C THR A 435 6.60 1.78 1.22
N PRO A 436 7.00 2.45 2.33
CA PRO A 436 6.19 2.51 3.55
C PRO A 436 4.79 3.08 3.32
N GLY A 437 3.80 2.52 4.02
CA GLY A 437 2.45 3.08 4.10
C GLY A 437 2.19 3.82 5.41
N LEU A 438 0.92 3.87 5.82
CA LEU A 438 0.46 4.59 7.02
C LEU A 438 1.08 4.06 8.32
N LEU A 439 1.25 2.75 8.45
CA LEU A 439 1.49 2.11 9.75
C LEU A 439 2.98 1.97 10.07
N ASN A 440 3.33 2.37 11.30
CA ASN A 440 4.67 2.27 11.89
C ASN A 440 4.58 1.79 13.33
N GLN A 441 5.59 1.06 13.82
CA GLN A 441 5.60 0.50 15.19
C GLN A 441 5.58 1.55 16.30
N ASP A 442 6.15 2.74 16.05
CA ASP A 442 6.11 3.86 17.00
C ASP A 442 4.82 4.69 16.91
N GLY A 443 3.87 4.28 16.07
CA GLY A 443 2.48 4.70 16.17
C GLY A 443 2.14 6.09 15.66
N TRP A 444 2.96 6.66 14.77
CA TRP A 444 2.68 7.93 14.12
C TRP A 444 3.01 7.89 12.62
N TYR A 445 2.51 8.87 11.87
CA TYR A 445 2.83 9.05 10.44
C TYR A 445 2.54 10.50 10.01
N LEU A 446 3.31 11.04 9.07
CA LEU A 446 2.99 12.30 8.38
C LEU A 446 2.57 11.99 6.94
N LEU A 447 1.31 12.26 6.61
CA LEU A 447 0.87 12.34 5.23
C LEU A 447 1.08 13.78 4.75
N ASP A 448 2.13 14.00 3.96
CA ASP A 448 2.37 15.30 3.30
C ASP A 448 1.46 15.45 2.08
N ASP A 449 0.56 16.43 2.12
CA ASP A 449 -0.44 16.73 1.10
C ASP A 449 -0.15 18.07 0.39
N THR A 450 1.06 18.62 0.61
CA THR A 450 1.47 19.95 0.17
C THR A 450 1.41 20.08 -1.35
N THR A 451 1.79 19.04 -2.08
CA THR A 451 1.86 19.03 -3.55
C THR A 451 0.60 18.48 -4.22
N SER A 452 -0.34 17.92 -3.46
CA SER A 452 -1.58 17.36 -4.00
C SER A 452 -2.44 18.44 -4.66
N ALA A 453 -2.99 18.09 -5.83
CA ALA A 453 -3.93 18.92 -6.56
C ALA A 453 -5.22 19.15 -5.78
N VAL A 454 -5.81 20.34 -5.94
CA VAL A 454 -7.18 20.60 -5.49
C VAL A 454 -8.14 19.73 -6.30
N TYR A 455 -9.15 19.17 -5.64
CA TYR A 455 -10.09 18.25 -6.25
C TYR A 455 -11.53 18.55 -5.88
N ASP A 456 -12.34 18.84 -6.90
CA ASP A 456 -13.79 18.85 -6.78
C ASP A 456 -14.31 17.43 -7.00
N ALA A 457 -14.66 16.74 -5.91
CA ALA A 457 -15.19 15.38 -5.96
C ALA A 457 -16.57 15.27 -6.62
N THR A 458 -17.34 16.36 -6.65
CA THR A 458 -18.67 16.37 -7.29
C THR A 458 -18.52 16.51 -8.80
N ALA A 459 -17.70 17.46 -9.25
CA ALA A 459 -17.41 17.64 -10.67
C ALA A 459 -16.40 16.62 -11.22
N ARG A 460 -15.68 15.91 -10.33
CA ARG A 460 -14.54 15.01 -10.63
C ARG A 460 -13.45 15.71 -11.43
N LYS A 461 -13.08 16.91 -10.99
CA LYS A 461 -12.09 17.75 -11.67
C LYS A 461 -10.95 18.08 -10.73
N THR A 462 -9.74 17.98 -11.24
CA THR A 462 -8.52 18.40 -10.57
C THR A 462 -8.10 19.77 -11.07
N ALA A 463 -7.46 20.54 -10.20
CA ALA A 463 -6.75 21.75 -10.55
C ALA A 463 -5.43 21.80 -9.78
N PRO A 464 -4.36 22.38 -10.36
CA PRO A 464 -3.16 22.67 -9.60
C PRO A 464 -3.50 23.46 -8.33
N ARG A 465 -2.79 23.19 -7.24
CA ARG A 465 -2.96 23.94 -6.00
C ARG A 465 -2.64 25.43 -6.23
N PRO A 466 -3.33 26.36 -5.55
CA PRO A 466 -3.04 27.79 -5.67
C PRO A 466 -1.56 28.12 -5.40
N ASP A 467 -1.02 29.06 -6.16
CA ASP A 467 0.33 29.60 -5.91
C ASP A 467 0.32 30.52 -4.67
N HIS A 468 1.33 30.38 -3.82
CA HIS A 468 1.57 31.20 -2.63
C HIS A 468 2.55 32.36 -2.90
N GLY A 469 2.74 32.72 -4.17
CA GLY A 469 3.56 33.87 -4.57
C GLY A 469 5.01 33.73 -4.14
N GLY A 470 5.53 32.50 -4.16
CA GLY A 470 6.89 32.18 -3.73
C GLY A 470 7.10 32.14 -2.21
N THR A 471 6.07 32.41 -1.40
CA THR A 471 6.16 32.25 0.06
C THR A 471 6.08 30.76 0.46
N PRO A 472 6.72 30.34 1.56
CA PRO A 472 6.69 28.94 1.98
C PRO A 472 5.27 28.44 2.29
N TYR A 473 4.96 27.24 1.81
CA TYR A 473 3.69 26.55 2.05
C TYR A 473 3.91 25.09 2.47
N GLN A 474 3.08 24.62 3.41
CA GLN A 474 2.96 23.23 3.86
C GLN A 474 1.52 22.90 4.16
N ASP A 475 1.09 21.69 3.83
CA ASP A 475 -0.20 21.14 4.18
C ASP A 475 -0.06 19.64 4.40
N GLY A 476 -0.21 19.17 5.63
CA GLY A 476 -0.03 17.76 5.94
C GLY A 476 -0.90 17.29 7.09
N TYR A 477 -1.00 15.99 7.26
CA TYR A 477 -1.83 15.33 8.25
C TYR A 477 -0.97 14.46 9.15
N VAL A 478 -0.87 14.85 10.42
CA VAL A 478 -0.08 14.16 11.44
C VAL A 478 -0.98 13.18 12.17
N PHE A 479 -0.69 11.89 11.95
CA PHE A 479 -1.31 10.77 12.64
C PHE A 479 -0.51 10.46 13.91
N GLY A 480 -1.22 10.21 15.01
CA GLY A 480 -0.66 9.78 16.29
C GLY A 480 -1.57 8.73 16.94
N TYR A 481 -1.68 7.57 16.31
CA TYR A 481 -2.59 6.49 16.70
C TYR A 481 -1.97 5.48 17.69
N GLY A 482 -0.67 5.54 17.97
CA GLY A 482 0.01 4.60 18.86
C GLY A 482 -0.08 3.17 18.32
N HIS A 483 -0.52 2.23 19.17
CA HIS A 483 -0.81 0.86 18.74
C HIS A 483 -2.28 0.65 18.32
N ASP A 484 -3.11 1.70 18.30
CA ASP A 484 -4.48 1.62 17.75
C ASP A 484 -4.45 1.76 16.22
N TYR A 485 -3.77 0.82 15.55
CA TYR A 485 -3.60 0.81 14.09
C TYR A 485 -4.93 0.84 13.35
N LYS A 486 -5.97 0.20 13.90
CA LYS A 486 -7.33 0.21 13.32
C LYS A 486 -7.95 1.60 13.36
N ARG A 487 -7.70 2.39 14.42
CA ARG A 487 -8.08 3.80 14.45
C ARG A 487 -7.34 4.61 13.40
N GLY A 488 -6.04 4.39 13.22
CA GLY A 488 -5.26 5.01 12.14
C GLY A 488 -5.88 4.76 10.77
N LEU A 489 -6.22 3.50 10.46
CA LEU A 489 -6.90 3.12 9.22
C LEU A 489 -8.30 3.74 9.07
N THR A 490 -9.06 3.85 10.16
CA THR A 490 -10.36 4.53 10.16
C THR A 490 -10.23 6.02 9.85
N ASP A 491 -9.23 6.68 10.45
CA ASP A 491 -8.95 8.08 10.18
C ASP A 491 -8.48 8.27 8.73
N LEU A 492 -7.64 7.38 8.20
CA LEU A 492 -7.21 7.40 6.79
C LEU A 492 -8.41 7.22 5.84
N ALA A 493 -9.28 6.24 6.07
CA ALA A 493 -10.46 6.01 5.24
C ALA A 493 -11.47 7.18 5.31
N THR A 494 -11.62 7.81 6.48
CA THR A 494 -12.44 9.01 6.63
C THR A 494 -11.83 10.18 5.88
N LEU A 495 -10.52 10.39 5.98
CA LEU A 495 -9.80 11.48 5.33
C LEU A 495 -9.77 11.36 3.81
N THR A 496 -9.42 10.18 3.29
CA THR A 496 -9.09 10.01 1.86
C THR A 496 -10.21 9.39 1.04
N GLY A 497 -11.29 8.99 1.69
CA GLY A 497 -12.36 8.18 1.13
C GLY A 497 -12.13 6.69 1.40
N PRO A 498 -13.18 5.92 1.69
CA PRO A 498 -13.04 4.51 2.02
C PRO A 498 -12.66 3.65 0.81
N PRO A 499 -12.12 2.43 1.03
CA PRO A 499 -11.99 1.45 -0.05
C PRO A 499 -13.37 1.13 -0.64
N ALA A 500 -13.45 0.94 -1.96
CA ALA A 500 -14.70 0.63 -2.64
C ALA A 500 -15.31 -0.71 -2.14
N LEU A 501 -16.62 -0.71 -1.88
CA LEU A 501 -17.38 -1.96 -1.75
C LEU A 501 -17.79 -2.40 -3.16
N LEU A 502 -17.25 -3.52 -3.62
CA LEU A 502 -17.51 -4.04 -4.96
C LEU A 502 -18.89 -4.71 -5.04
N PRO A 503 -19.39 -5.04 -6.25
CA PRO A 503 -20.47 -6.00 -6.41
C PRO A 503 -20.16 -7.34 -5.72
N GLN A 504 -21.19 -8.05 -5.27
CA GLN A 504 -21.00 -9.25 -4.46
C GLN A 504 -20.30 -10.39 -5.24
N TRP A 505 -20.66 -10.60 -6.51
CA TRP A 505 -20.01 -11.55 -7.42
C TRP A 505 -18.49 -11.33 -7.59
N ALA A 506 -18.00 -10.10 -7.38
CA ALA A 506 -16.56 -9.82 -7.50
C ALA A 506 -15.73 -10.56 -6.45
N TYR A 507 -16.37 -11.00 -5.35
CA TYR A 507 -15.72 -11.78 -4.30
C TYR A 507 -15.84 -13.30 -4.52
N GLY A 508 -16.45 -13.76 -5.61
CA GLY A 508 -16.50 -15.18 -6.01
C GLY A 508 -15.21 -15.67 -6.68
N VAL A 509 -15.32 -16.63 -7.58
CA VAL A 509 -14.18 -17.26 -8.29
C VAL A 509 -14.00 -16.67 -9.69
N TRP A 510 -12.76 -16.26 -10.01
CA TRP A 510 -12.40 -15.70 -11.31
C TRP A 510 -11.47 -16.64 -12.06
N TYR A 511 -11.65 -16.75 -13.37
CA TYR A 511 -10.76 -17.51 -14.23
C TYR A 511 -10.22 -16.66 -15.38
N SER A 512 -8.90 -16.74 -15.56
CA SER A 512 -8.12 -16.04 -16.56
C SER A 512 -6.93 -16.90 -17.00
N GLU A 513 -6.51 -16.79 -18.25
CA GLU A 513 -5.23 -17.34 -18.74
C GLU A 513 -4.73 -16.46 -19.87
N TYR A 514 -3.42 -16.18 -19.90
CA TYR A 514 -2.77 -15.62 -21.07
C TYR A 514 -2.52 -16.77 -22.06
N ILE A 515 -3.56 -17.07 -22.85
CA ILE A 515 -3.62 -18.08 -23.91
C ILE A 515 -4.56 -17.53 -25.00
N ASP A 516 -4.23 -17.83 -26.25
CA ASP A 516 -5.05 -17.50 -27.42
C ASP A 516 -6.40 -18.27 -27.45
N ARG A 517 -7.37 -17.79 -26.67
CA ARG A 517 -8.72 -18.36 -26.53
C ARG A 517 -9.71 -17.74 -27.52
N THR A 518 -10.64 -18.57 -28.00
CA THR A 518 -11.77 -18.17 -28.84
C THR A 518 -13.09 -18.20 -28.06
N ALA A 519 -14.15 -17.58 -28.59
CA ALA A 519 -15.50 -17.72 -28.05
C ALA A 519 -15.91 -19.20 -27.92
N ALA A 520 -15.55 -20.02 -28.91
CA ALA A 520 -15.87 -21.45 -28.92
C ALA A 520 -15.15 -22.23 -27.81
N ASP A 521 -13.92 -21.85 -27.43
CA ASP A 521 -13.20 -22.49 -26.32
C ASP A 521 -13.91 -22.24 -24.99
N TYR A 522 -14.35 -21.01 -24.77
CA TYR A 522 -15.12 -20.64 -23.59
C TYR A 522 -16.48 -21.34 -23.53
N GLU A 523 -17.22 -21.32 -24.64
CA GLU A 523 -18.59 -21.84 -24.74
C GLU A 523 -18.67 -23.37 -24.67
N ASN A 524 -17.73 -24.06 -25.34
CA ASN A 524 -17.85 -25.50 -25.58
C ASN A 524 -16.89 -26.34 -24.75
N THR A 525 -15.85 -25.74 -24.16
CA THR A 525 -14.81 -26.47 -23.41
C THR A 525 -14.71 -26.00 -21.98
N ILE A 526 -14.41 -24.72 -21.76
CA ILE A 526 -14.04 -24.19 -20.43
C ILE A 526 -15.25 -24.16 -19.50
N LEU A 527 -16.32 -23.43 -19.87
CA LEU A 527 -17.49 -23.34 -19.00
C LEU A 527 -18.18 -24.69 -18.78
N PRO A 528 -18.40 -25.53 -19.83
CA PRO A 528 -18.95 -26.87 -19.62
C PRO A 528 -18.10 -27.73 -18.67
N ALA A 529 -16.77 -27.59 -18.69
CA ALA A 529 -15.90 -28.29 -17.75
C ALA A 529 -16.15 -27.84 -16.30
N PHE A 530 -16.16 -26.52 -16.02
CA PHE A 530 -16.54 -25.99 -14.70
C PHE A 530 -17.87 -26.56 -14.21
N ARG A 531 -18.90 -26.55 -15.06
CA ARG A 531 -20.24 -27.06 -14.72
C ARG A 531 -20.24 -28.58 -14.49
N SER A 532 -19.49 -29.34 -15.27
CA SER A 532 -19.40 -30.81 -15.13
C SER A 532 -18.64 -31.24 -13.89
N GLU A 533 -17.67 -30.43 -13.47
CA GLU A 533 -16.80 -30.64 -12.32
C GLU A 533 -17.45 -30.15 -11.01
N GLY A 534 -18.49 -29.33 -11.11
CA GLY A 534 -19.15 -28.73 -9.95
C GLY A 534 -18.31 -27.64 -9.30
N THR A 535 -17.51 -26.93 -10.10
CA THR A 535 -16.64 -25.83 -9.66
C THR A 535 -17.31 -24.50 -10.00
N PRO A 536 -17.37 -23.53 -9.05
CA PRO A 536 -17.99 -22.24 -9.28
C PRO A 536 -17.16 -21.37 -10.23
N LEU A 537 -17.84 -20.44 -10.90
CA LEU A 537 -17.22 -19.40 -11.70
C LEU A 537 -18.17 -18.20 -11.79
N ASP A 538 -17.64 -17.02 -11.46
CA ASP A 538 -18.35 -15.74 -11.45
C ASP A 538 -17.82 -14.80 -12.53
N VAL A 539 -16.50 -14.77 -12.73
CA VAL A 539 -15.86 -13.83 -13.64
C VAL A 539 -15.00 -14.56 -14.66
N LEU A 540 -15.31 -14.33 -15.93
CA LEU A 540 -14.49 -14.75 -17.06
C LEU A 540 -13.62 -13.58 -17.52
N VAL A 541 -12.30 -13.75 -17.41
CA VAL A 541 -11.32 -12.73 -17.82
C VAL A 541 -10.70 -13.16 -19.14
N THR A 542 -10.86 -12.34 -20.18
CA THR A 542 -10.20 -12.56 -21.47
C THR A 542 -8.93 -11.72 -21.55
N ASP A 543 -7.80 -12.40 -21.70
CA ASP A 543 -6.48 -11.77 -21.83
C ASP A 543 -6.28 -11.18 -23.23
N THR A 544 -5.15 -10.53 -23.46
CA THR A 544 -4.86 -9.64 -24.59
C THR A 544 -5.10 -10.22 -25.99
N ASP A 545 -5.14 -11.55 -26.14
CA ASP A 545 -5.29 -12.25 -27.41
C ASP A 545 -6.62 -12.02 -28.12
N PHE A 546 -7.66 -11.51 -27.46
CA PHE A 546 -8.94 -11.19 -28.11
C PHE A 546 -8.82 -10.08 -29.15
N LYS A 547 -7.75 -9.28 -29.11
CA LYS A 547 -7.65 -8.00 -29.83
C LYS A 547 -7.30 -8.17 -31.31
N ALA A 548 -7.82 -7.26 -32.12
CA ALA A 548 -7.38 -6.93 -33.47
C ALA A 548 -7.02 -5.44 -33.55
N VAL A 549 -6.08 -4.98 -34.38
CA VAL A 549 -5.33 -5.70 -35.44
C VAL A 549 -4.14 -6.54 -34.94
N ASN A 550 -3.78 -6.41 -33.66
CA ASN A 550 -2.83 -7.30 -32.98
C ASN A 550 -3.32 -7.62 -31.56
N THR A 551 -2.63 -8.53 -30.88
CA THR A 551 -2.95 -9.03 -29.54
C THR A 551 -2.48 -8.11 -28.40
N TRP A 552 -2.22 -6.81 -28.63
CA TRP A 552 -1.70 -5.94 -27.55
C TRP A 552 -2.32 -4.54 -27.56
N SER A 553 -2.17 -3.82 -28.69
CA SER A 553 -2.56 -2.42 -28.86
C SER A 553 -3.68 -2.25 -29.90
N GLY A 554 -4.45 -3.33 -30.10
CA GLY A 554 -5.70 -3.35 -30.84
C GLY A 554 -6.91 -3.02 -29.95
N TRP A 555 -7.92 -2.37 -30.54
CA TRP A 555 -9.09 -1.85 -29.84
C TRP A 555 -10.44 -2.42 -30.30
N GLU A 556 -10.42 -3.53 -31.03
CA GLU A 556 -11.62 -4.29 -31.40
C GLU A 556 -11.40 -5.79 -31.13
N MET A 557 -12.48 -6.54 -30.92
CA MET A 557 -12.39 -8.00 -30.82
C MET A 557 -12.15 -8.62 -32.20
N ASP A 558 -11.20 -9.56 -32.30
CA ASP A 558 -10.86 -10.26 -33.53
C ASP A 558 -12.05 -11.12 -33.99
N PRO A 559 -12.69 -10.81 -35.14
CA PRO A 559 -13.84 -11.55 -35.63
C PRO A 559 -13.52 -13.00 -36.02
N ALA A 560 -12.24 -13.37 -36.20
CA ALA A 560 -11.86 -14.76 -36.41
C ALA A 560 -11.96 -15.60 -35.12
N LYS A 561 -11.80 -14.98 -33.95
CA LYS A 561 -11.85 -15.62 -32.63
C LYS A 561 -13.21 -15.44 -31.96
N PHE A 562 -13.81 -14.27 -32.14
CA PHE A 562 -15.11 -13.86 -31.61
C PHE A 562 -16.00 -13.38 -32.77
N PRO A 563 -16.59 -14.30 -33.54
CA PRO A 563 -17.37 -13.95 -34.75
C PRO A 563 -18.65 -13.17 -34.44
N ASP A 564 -19.20 -13.30 -33.23
CA ASP A 564 -20.32 -12.51 -32.70
C ASP A 564 -20.00 -12.04 -31.27
N PRO A 565 -19.23 -10.94 -31.10
CA PRO A 565 -18.83 -10.45 -29.79
C PRO A 565 -20.00 -10.15 -28.86
N GLN A 566 -21.08 -9.57 -29.39
CA GLN A 566 -22.27 -9.29 -28.59
C GLN A 566 -22.98 -10.58 -28.18
N GLY A 567 -23.12 -11.54 -29.10
CA GLY A 567 -23.64 -12.87 -28.79
C GLY A 567 -22.84 -13.59 -27.71
N PHE A 568 -21.50 -13.45 -27.71
CA PHE A 568 -20.63 -14.01 -26.67
C PHE A 568 -20.90 -13.40 -25.28
N PHE A 569 -21.00 -12.07 -25.17
CA PHE A 569 -21.33 -11.43 -23.89
C PHE A 569 -22.76 -11.73 -23.43
N ASP A 570 -23.74 -11.74 -24.34
CA ASP A 570 -25.12 -12.14 -24.05
C ASP A 570 -25.20 -13.60 -23.57
N TRP A 571 -24.42 -14.50 -24.18
CA TRP A 571 -24.26 -15.87 -23.72
C TRP A 571 -23.68 -15.90 -22.30
N SER A 572 -22.56 -15.22 -22.07
CA SER A 572 -21.88 -15.17 -20.77
C SER A 572 -22.82 -14.69 -19.65
N ALA A 573 -23.54 -13.58 -19.89
CA ALA A 573 -24.54 -13.06 -18.96
C ALA A 573 -25.69 -14.07 -18.71
N SER A 574 -26.13 -14.80 -19.74
CA SER A 574 -27.15 -15.86 -19.58
C SER A 574 -26.70 -17.03 -18.69
N GLN A 575 -25.39 -17.22 -18.54
CA GLN A 575 -24.76 -18.23 -17.68
C GLN A 575 -24.47 -17.72 -16.26
N GLY A 576 -24.85 -16.47 -15.95
CA GLY A 576 -24.57 -15.81 -14.68
C GLY A 576 -23.10 -15.42 -14.51
N LEU A 577 -22.41 -15.09 -15.60
CA LEU A 577 -21.00 -14.69 -15.60
C LEU A 577 -20.85 -13.20 -15.90
N HIS A 578 -19.83 -12.60 -15.29
CA HIS A 578 -19.33 -11.27 -15.59
C HIS A 578 -18.03 -11.33 -16.39
N ASN A 579 -17.76 -10.31 -17.19
CA ASN A 579 -16.66 -10.31 -18.15
C ASN A 579 -15.75 -9.09 -18.01
N THR A 580 -14.46 -9.31 -18.15
CA THR A 580 -13.49 -8.21 -18.28
C THR A 580 -12.43 -8.55 -19.32
N LEU A 581 -11.94 -7.49 -19.97
CA LEU A 581 -10.95 -7.57 -21.04
C LEU A 581 -9.63 -6.92 -20.60
N ASN A 582 -8.50 -7.59 -20.83
CA ASN A 582 -7.16 -7.03 -20.61
C ASN A 582 -6.85 -5.95 -21.68
N VAL A 583 -6.45 -4.75 -21.24
CA VAL A 583 -6.01 -3.67 -22.11
C VAL A 583 -4.66 -3.07 -21.69
N HIS A 584 -3.90 -2.68 -22.70
CA HIS A 584 -2.64 -1.94 -22.57
C HIS A 584 -2.78 -0.53 -23.17
N PRO A 585 -2.23 0.51 -22.52
CA PRO A 585 -2.30 1.89 -23.02
C PRO A 585 -1.53 2.17 -24.32
N GLY A 586 -2.16 1.97 -25.46
CA GLY A 586 -1.59 2.41 -26.72
C GLY A 586 -2.44 2.04 -27.91
N ILE A 587 -2.24 2.73 -29.03
CA ILE A 587 -2.96 2.45 -30.27
C ILE A 587 -2.01 2.41 -31.46
N LEU A 588 -2.13 1.37 -32.29
CA LEU A 588 -1.41 1.29 -33.55
C LEU A 588 -1.97 2.27 -34.56
N ALA A 589 -1.11 2.87 -35.39
CA ALA A 589 -1.59 3.72 -36.49
C ALA A 589 -2.42 2.96 -37.54
N SER A 590 -2.25 1.64 -37.59
CA SER A 590 -2.99 0.71 -38.45
C SER A 590 -4.35 0.31 -37.87
N ASP A 591 -4.63 0.63 -36.60
CA ASP A 591 -5.92 0.36 -35.97
C ASP A 591 -7.02 1.22 -36.62
N PRO A 592 -8.19 0.65 -36.98
CA PRO A 592 -9.31 1.40 -37.57
C PRO A 592 -9.79 2.59 -36.75
N GLN A 593 -9.63 2.55 -35.42
CA GLN A 593 -10.03 3.64 -34.52
C GLN A 593 -9.00 4.78 -34.46
N PHE A 594 -7.76 4.58 -34.95
CA PHE A 594 -6.67 5.54 -34.79
C PHE A 594 -6.99 6.93 -35.36
N ALA A 595 -7.56 7.01 -36.56
CA ALA A 595 -7.88 8.30 -37.18
C ALA A 595 -8.84 9.13 -36.33
N GLN A 596 -9.83 8.49 -35.71
CA GLN A 596 -10.79 9.14 -34.81
C GLN A 596 -10.15 9.47 -33.45
N ALA A 597 -9.30 8.60 -32.92
CA ALA A 597 -8.55 8.85 -31.69
C ALA A 597 -7.64 10.08 -31.86
N GLN A 598 -6.88 10.15 -32.96
CA GLN A 598 -6.02 11.27 -33.30
C GLN A 598 -6.82 12.57 -33.47
N ALA A 599 -7.97 12.52 -34.14
CA ALA A 599 -8.85 13.67 -34.30
C ALA A 599 -9.43 14.16 -32.97
N THR A 600 -9.88 13.24 -32.11
CA THR A 600 -10.41 13.55 -30.77
C THR A 600 -9.33 14.17 -29.89
N ALA A 601 -8.10 13.65 -29.96
CA ALA A 601 -6.91 14.18 -29.30
C ALA A 601 -6.37 15.47 -29.96
N LYS A 602 -7.02 16.02 -30.99
CA LYS A 602 -6.59 17.22 -31.72
C LYS A 602 -5.16 17.12 -32.27
N GLY A 603 -4.77 15.94 -32.72
CA GLY A 603 -3.44 15.68 -33.28
C GLY A 603 -2.33 15.53 -32.23
N LYS A 604 -2.67 15.47 -30.93
CA LYS A 604 -1.69 15.46 -29.84
C LYS A 604 -1.11 14.08 -29.48
N LEU A 605 -1.65 12.97 -29.99
CA LEU A 605 -1.03 11.68 -29.70
C LEU A 605 0.34 11.62 -30.37
N THR A 606 1.32 11.16 -29.61
CA THR A 606 2.72 11.05 -30.04
C THR A 606 3.11 9.59 -30.14
N LYS A 607 4.04 9.28 -31.04
CA LYS A 607 4.66 7.95 -31.07
C LYS A 607 5.44 7.75 -29.78
N GLY A 608 5.14 6.68 -29.05
CA GLY A 608 5.73 6.40 -27.73
C GLY A 608 6.35 5.00 -27.61
N GLY A 609 6.41 4.24 -28.71
CA GLY A 609 6.91 2.87 -28.72
C GLY A 609 5.86 1.84 -28.27
N CYS A 610 6.10 0.59 -28.62
CA CYS A 610 5.34 -0.58 -28.17
C CYS A 610 6.10 -1.30 -27.05
N ALA A 611 5.38 -2.05 -26.21
CA ALA A 611 5.99 -3.17 -25.50
C ALA A 611 6.73 -4.10 -26.48
N SER A 612 7.80 -4.76 -26.03
CA SER A 612 8.58 -5.69 -26.88
C SER A 612 7.74 -6.81 -27.51
N GLY A 613 6.62 -7.20 -26.88
CA GLY A 613 5.64 -8.16 -27.42
C GLY A 613 4.75 -7.62 -28.56
N ALA A 614 4.64 -6.30 -28.70
CA ALA A 614 3.87 -5.62 -29.76
C ALA A 614 4.75 -5.18 -30.95
N ALA A 615 5.99 -5.66 -31.03
CA ALA A 615 7.06 -5.19 -31.92
C ALA A 615 6.86 -5.43 -33.43
N VAL A 616 5.68 -5.82 -33.89
CA VAL A 616 5.47 -6.12 -35.31
C VAL A 616 5.46 -4.84 -36.19
N GLU A 617 5.19 -3.65 -35.63
CA GLU A 617 5.08 -2.42 -36.46
C GLU A 617 5.80 -1.15 -35.97
N ASN A 618 6.36 -1.07 -34.76
CA ASN A 618 7.05 0.14 -34.23
C ASN A 618 6.27 1.47 -34.45
N ASN A 619 4.94 1.41 -34.54
CA ASN A 619 4.08 2.53 -34.96
C ASN A 619 2.88 2.71 -34.02
N CYS A 620 3.16 2.61 -32.71
CA CYS A 620 2.20 2.81 -31.63
C CYS A 620 2.26 4.23 -31.08
N TYR A 621 1.09 4.76 -30.76
CA TYR A 621 0.87 6.07 -30.17
C TYR A 621 0.38 5.90 -28.73
N THR A 622 0.93 6.73 -27.85
CA THR A 622 0.65 6.70 -26.41
C THR A 622 -0.25 7.86 -26.01
N PHE A 623 -0.80 7.76 -24.80
CA PHE A 623 -1.76 8.72 -24.27
C PHE A 623 -1.20 9.46 -23.06
N ASP A 624 -1.54 10.74 -22.97
CA ASP A 624 -1.46 11.51 -21.73
C ASP A 624 -2.85 11.62 -21.09
N PHE A 625 -3.11 10.83 -20.06
CA PHE A 625 -4.37 10.82 -19.32
C PHE A 625 -4.65 12.12 -18.57
N GLY A 626 -3.65 12.99 -18.43
CA GLY A 626 -3.81 14.32 -17.88
C GLY A 626 -4.34 15.35 -18.87
N ASP A 627 -4.19 15.10 -20.17
CA ASP A 627 -4.78 15.94 -21.21
C ASP A 627 -6.23 15.51 -21.47
N PRO A 628 -7.23 16.39 -21.28
CA PRO A 628 -8.64 15.99 -21.37
C PRO A 628 -9.07 15.53 -22.77
N ASP A 629 -8.42 16.00 -23.84
CA ASP A 629 -8.74 15.55 -25.20
C ASP A 629 -8.15 14.15 -25.47
N GLN A 630 -6.94 13.88 -24.98
CA GLN A 630 -6.30 12.57 -25.09
C GLN A 630 -6.96 11.52 -24.19
N LEU A 631 -7.31 11.89 -22.94
CA LEU A 631 -8.09 11.02 -22.05
C LEU A 631 -9.42 10.65 -22.68
N LYS A 632 -10.13 11.62 -23.27
CA LYS A 632 -11.36 11.34 -24.00
C LYS A 632 -11.10 10.41 -25.19
N ALA A 633 -10.06 10.66 -25.98
CA ALA A 633 -9.70 9.79 -27.10
C ALA A 633 -9.45 8.34 -26.65
N TYR A 634 -8.76 8.15 -25.53
CA TYR A 634 -8.50 6.84 -24.93
C TYR A 634 -9.78 6.14 -24.44
N MET A 635 -10.61 6.83 -23.65
CA MET A 635 -11.87 6.26 -23.17
C MET A 635 -12.84 5.96 -24.31
N ASP A 636 -12.76 6.71 -25.43
CA ASP A 636 -13.60 6.45 -26.61
C ASP A 636 -13.30 5.10 -27.29
N LEU A 637 -12.08 4.57 -27.16
CA LEU A 637 -11.67 3.28 -27.77
C LEU A 637 -12.43 2.08 -27.19
N HIS A 638 -12.89 2.19 -25.95
CA HIS A 638 -13.58 1.12 -25.22
C HIS A 638 -15.04 0.98 -25.65
N ARG A 639 -15.63 2.03 -26.24
CA ARG A 639 -17.08 2.18 -26.42
C ARG A 639 -17.72 1.09 -27.27
N THR A 640 -17.00 0.49 -28.23
CA THR A 640 -17.55 -0.61 -29.04
C THR A 640 -17.78 -1.84 -28.17
N MET A 641 -16.75 -2.26 -27.44
CA MET A 641 -16.78 -3.42 -26.55
C MET A 641 -17.72 -3.21 -25.36
N ASP A 642 -17.80 -1.99 -24.80
CA ASP A 642 -18.79 -1.65 -23.77
C ASP A 642 -20.24 -1.84 -24.28
N ARG A 643 -20.52 -1.46 -25.54
CA ARG A 643 -21.86 -1.66 -26.13
C ARG A 643 -22.15 -3.11 -26.51
N GLN A 644 -21.11 -3.90 -26.77
CA GLN A 644 -21.25 -5.33 -27.06
C GLN A 644 -21.56 -6.13 -25.80
N GLY A 645 -21.19 -5.66 -24.61
CA GLY A 645 -21.60 -6.26 -23.34
C GLY A 645 -20.49 -6.47 -22.31
N ASN A 646 -19.30 -5.90 -22.52
CA ASN A 646 -18.24 -5.96 -21.51
C ASN A 646 -18.65 -5.23 -20.20
N ASP A 647 -18.41 -5.87 -19.04
CA ASP A 647 -18.87 -5.38 -17.74
C ASP A 647 -17.92 -4.32 -17.15
N PHE A 648 -16.62 -4.63 -17.14
CA PHE A 648 -15.55 -3.76 -16.62
C PHE A 648 -14.21 -4.07 -17.31
N TRP A 649 -13.15 -3.38 -16.89
CA TRP A 649 -11.87 -3.42 -17.58
C TRP A 649 -10.72 -3.89 -16.68
N TRP A 650 -9.80 -4.65 -17.29
CA TRP A 650 -8.49 -4.94 -16.73
C TRP A 650 -7.47 -4.01 -17.38
N LEU A 651 -7.10 -2.95 -16.67
CA LEU A 651 -6.03 -2.05 -17.05
C LEU A 651 -4.70 -2.60 -16.54
N ASP A 652 -4.02 -3.36 -17.40
CA ASP A 652 -2.71 -3.92 -17.07
C ASP A 652 -1.65 -2.82 -16.92
N TRP A 653 -1.75 -1.77 -17.75
CA TRP A 653 -0.84 -0.62 -17.80
C TRP A 653 0.61 -0.98 -17.45
N CYS A 654 1.20 -1.69 -18.39
CA CYS A 654 2.61 -1.94 -18.40
C CYS A 654 3.18 -1.52 -19.75
N CYS A 655 4.49 -1.33 -19.79
CA CYS A 655 5.26 -1.60 -21.00
C CYS A 655 5.15 -0.57 -22.15
N ASP A 656 4.58 0.62 -21.93
CA ASP A 656 4.50 1.71 -22.90
C ASP A 656 4.71 3.09 -22.23
N ALA A 657 4.87 4.14 -23.04
CA ALA A 657 5.17 5.50 -22.57
C ALA A 657 3.92 6.37 -22.25
N SER A 658 2.73 5.77 -22.11
CA SER A 658 1.54 6.49 -21.67
C SER A 658 1.68 6.93 -20.22
N ARG A 659 1.15 8.12 -19.90
CA ARG A 659 1.39 8.81 -18.63
C ARG A 659 0.21 9.69 -18.23
N SER A 660 0.35 10.40 -17.12
CA SER A 660 -0.50 11.55 -16.78
C SER A 660 0.38 12.77 -16.54
N SER A 661 0.10 13.89 -17.20
CA SER A 661 0.75 15.19 -16.96
C SER A 661 0.10 16.02 -15.87
N LEU A 662 -0.96 15.52 -15.21
CA LEU A 662 -1.57 16.23 -14.08
C LEU A 662 -0.61 16.31 -12.91
N ARG A 663 -0.31 17.54 -12.49
CA ARG A 663 0.53 17.82 -11.31
C ARG A 663 -0.27 17.54 -10.04
N GLY A 664 0.38 16.97 -9.03
CA GLY A 664 -0.25 16.72 -7.73
C GLY A 664 -1.30 15.61 -7.75
N VAL A 665 -1.24 14.70 -8.73
CA VAL A 665 -2.21 13.60 -8.87
C VAL A 665 -1.44 12.30 -9.08
N THR A 666 -1.76 11.28 -8.29
CA THR A 666 -1.31 9.91 -8.52
C THR A 666 -1.89 9.40 -9.84
N PRO A 667 -1.06 9.10 -10.87
CA PRO A 667 -1.56 8.74 -12.21
C PRO A 667 -2.50 7.53 -12.23
N ASP A 668 -2.18 6.47 -11.48
CA ASP A 668 -2.99 5.25 -11.36
C ASP A 668 -4.37 5.56 -10.81
N ALA A 669 -4.43 6.25 -9.66
CA ALA A 669 -5.68 6.64 -9.04
C ALA A 669 -6.54 7.54 -9.96
N TRP A 670 -5.92 8.37 -10.81
CA TRP A 670 -6.64 9.19 -11.78
C TRP A 670 -7.29 8.35 -12.88
N ILE A 671 -6.52 7.51 -13.57
CA ILE A 671 -7.04 6.70 -14.68
C ILE A 671 -8.02 5.63 -14.17
N ASN A 672 -7.74 5.02 -13.01
CA ASN A 672 -8.60 4.03 -12.39
C ASN A 672 -9.97 4.61 -12.01
N GLN A 673 -10.01 5.87 -11.56
CA GLN A 673 -11.26 6.58 -11.32
C GLN A 673 -12.08 6.79 -12.61
N GLN A 674 -11.43 6.97 -13.77
CA GLN A 674 -12.14 7.10 -15.05
C GLN A 674 -12.76 5.77 -15.48
N TYR A 675 -12.03 4.67 -15.34
CA TYR A 675 -12.55 3.32 -15.60
C TYR A 675 -13.71 2.98 -14.66
N ALA A 676 -13.54 3.15 -13.35
CA ALA A 676 -14.61 2.90 -12.39
C ALA A 676 -15.85 3.76 -12.70
N THR A 677 -15.66 5.01 -13.14
CA THR A 677 -16.76 5.86 -13.60
C THR A 677 -17.46 5.29 -14.82
N ALA A 678 -16.71 4.85 -15.83
CA ALA A 678 -17.27 4.28 -17.05
C ALA A 678 -18.05 2.98 -16.75
N SER A 679 -17.42 2.04 -16.04
CA SER A 679 -18.03 0.75 -15.67
C SER A 679 -19.26 0.92 -14.75
N SER A 680 -19.36 2.02 -13.99
CA SER A 680 -20.51 2.25 -13.12
C SER A 680 -21.84 2.41 -13.86
N ALA A 681 -21.81 2.81 -15.13
CA ALA A 681 -23.00 2.89 -15.97
C ALA A 681 -23.61 1.50 -16.23
N ASN A 682 -22.78 0.46 -16.27
CA ASN A 682 -23.18 -0.92 -16.51
C ASN A 682 -23.42 -1.66 -15.19
N LEU A 683 -22.54 -1.49 -14.21
CA LEU A 683 -22.52 -2.27 -12.96
C LEU A 683 -23.24 -1.65 -11.78
N GLY A 684 -23.57 -0.35 -11.85
CA GLY A 684 -24.05 0.45 -10.71
C GLY A 684 -22.95 0.77 -9.68
N ARG A 685 -22.08 -0.20 -9.35
CA ARG A 685 -20.83 -0.03 -8.58
C ARG A 685 -19.63 -0.37 -9.46
N GLY A 686 -19.18 0.63 -10.22
CA GLY A 686 -18.05 0.47 -11.11
C GLY A 686 -16.71 0.44 -10.39
N PHE A 687 -15.81 -0.38 -10.90
CA PHE A 687 -14.42 -0.51 -10.48
C PHE A 687 -13.55 -0.88 -11.70
N VAL A 688 -12.24 -1.00 -11.48
CA VAL A 688 -11.27 -1.48 -12.47
C VAL A 688 -10.37 -2.54 -11.83
N LEU A 689 -10.00 -3.57 -12.58
CA LEU A 689 -8.86 -4.44 -12.23
C LEU A 689 -7.60 -3.76 -12.77
N SER A 690 -6.67 -3.35 -11.90
CA SER A 690 -5.48 -2.60 -12.33
C SER A 690 -4.21 -3.15 -11.73
N ARG A 691 -3.11 -3.11 -12.49
CA ARG A 691 -1.79 -3.49 -11.99
C ARG A 691 -1.42 -2.56 -10.86
N ALA A 692 -0.90 -3.12 -9.77
CA ALA A 692 -0.43 -2.34 -8.64
C ALA A 692 0.61 -1.32 -9.11
N TYR A 693 0.19 -0.04 -9.13
CA TYR A 693 1.01 1.13 -9.44
C TYR A 693 1.77 1.04 -10.78
N GLY A 694 1.05 0.66 -11.85
CA GLY A 694 1.55 0.57 -13.21
C GLY A 694 2.29 1.82 -13.72
N SER A 695 2.00 3.02 -13.17
CA SER A 695 2.71 4.26 -13.51
C SER A 695 4.19 4.32 -13.10
N LEU A 696 4.62 3.50 -12.13
CA LEU A 696 5.97 3.50 -11.58
C LEU A 696 7.01 2.79 -12.47
N GLN A 697 6.93 2.99 -13.78
CA GLN A 697 7.80 2.30 -14.76
C GLN A 697 9.25 2.82 -14.77
N ALA A 698 9.50 4.00 -14.19
CA ALA A 698 10.84 4.55 -14.04
C ALA A 698 11.67 3.65 -13.11
N ALA A 699 12.74 3.04 -13.63
CA ALA A 699 13.54 1.94 -13.06
C ALA A 699 13.11 0.50 -13.47
N GLY A 700 12.26 0.35 -14.49
CA GLY A 700 11.92 -0.94 -15.09
C GLY A 700 10.71 -1.63 -14.44
N TYR A 701 10.46 -2.88 -14.84
CA TYR A 701 9.28 -3.66 -14.43
C TYR A 701 9.16 -3.91 -12.91
N SER A 702 10.18 -3.60 -12.12
CA SER A 702 10.20 -3.84 -10.68
C SER A 702 10.53 -2.60 -9.86
N GLY A 703 10.26 -1.41 -10.41
CA GLY A 703 10.54 -0.12 -9.79
C GLY A 703 10.06 -0.02 -8.33
N GLN A 704 10.96 0.45 -7.45
CA GLN A 704 10.77 0.53 -6.00
C GLN A 704 10.29 1.90 -5.51
N ARG A 705 10.04 2.85 -6.43
CA ARG A 705 9.80 4.26 -6.07
C ARG A 705 8.40 4.46 -5.53
N GLY A 706 8.26 5.23 -4.46
CA GLY A 706 6.96 5.67 -3.98
C GLY A 706 6.25 6.58 -4.99
N LEU A 707 4.92 6.55 -4.98
CA LEU A 707 4.11 7.51 -5.72
C LEU A 707 4.32 8.94 -5.16
N PRO A 708 4.51 9.97 -6.01
CA PRO A 708 4.82 11.34 -5.57
C PRO A 708 3.83 11.94 -4.55
N THR A 709 2.55 11.63 -4.68
CA THR A 709 1.48 12.07 -3.76
C THR A 709 0.91 10.92 -2.91
N GLY A 710 1.57 9.76 -2.90
CA GLY A 710 1.14 8.55 -2.18
C GLY A 710 -0.01 7.76 -2.84
N PRO A 711 -0.37 6.58 -2.28
CA PRO A 711 -1.34 5.64 -2.84
C PRO A 711 -2.80 5.93 -2.44
N TRP A 712 -3.03 6.99 -1.68
CA TRP A 712 -4.19 7.15 -0.79
C TRP A 712 -5.56 7.21 -1.48
N ALA A 713 -5.56 7.64 -2.74
CA ALA A 713 -6.75 7.84 -3.56
C ALA A 713 -7.19 6.58 -4.31
N ASP A 714 -6.30 5.61 -4.54
CA ASP A 714 -6.52 4.53 -5.51
C ASP A 714 -7.55 3.50 -5.02
N LYS A 715 -7.59 3.25 -3.71
CA LYS A 715 -8.56 2.34 -3.06
C LYS A 715 -10.03 2.67 -3.32
N ARG A 716 -10.33 3.88 -3.80
CA ARG A 716 -11.70 4.33 -4.09
C ARG A 716 -12.31 3.69 -5.34
N SER A 717 -11.51 3.06 -6.19
CA SER A 717 -11.95 2.61 -7.53
C SER A 717 -11.40 1.25 -7.99
N THR A 718 -10.49 0.65 -7.24
CA THR A 718 -9.53 -0.29 -7.83
C THR A 718 -9.49 -1.63 -7.10
N VAL A 719 -9.49 -2.72 -7.88
CA VAL A 719 -8.93 -4.02 -7.47
C VAL A 719 -7.48 -4.03 -7.94
N HIS A 720 -6.53 -4.12 -7.02
CA HIS A 720 -5.11 -4.25 -7.38
C HIS A 720 -4.78 -5.70 -7.71
N PHE A 721 -4.08 -5.94 -8.81
CA PHE A 721 -3.33 -7.18 -8.99
C PHE A 721 -1.83 -6.95 -8.84
N THR A 722 -1.17 -7.88 -8.17
CA THR A 722 0.25 -7.78 -7.81
C THR A 722 1.21 -8.15 -8.94
N GLY A 723 0.76 -8.20 -10.18
CA GLY A 723 1.64 -8.40 -11.32
C GLY A 723 2.13 -9.85 -11.52
N ASP A 724 3.24 -9.98 -12.25
CA ASP A 724 3.60 -11.22 -12.95
C ASP A 724 4.55 -12.10 -12.09
N THR A 725 4.07 -12.61 -10.97
CA THR A 725 4.88 -13.41 -10.03
C THR A 725 5.42 -14.70 -10.64
N SER A 726 6.55 -15.19 -10.14
CA SER A 726 7.05 -16.52 -10.51
C SER A 726 6.28 -17.61 -9.80
N SER A 727 6.03 -18.73 -10.46
CA SER A 727 5.29 -19.87 -9.89
C SER A 727 6.19 -20.75 -9.01
N THR A 728 6.64 -20.23 -7.87
CA THR A 728 7.57 -20.89 -6.94
C THR A 728 6.98 -20.96 -5.51
N TRP A 729 7.50 -21.88 -4.69
CA TRP A 729 7.19 -21.93 -3.26
C TRP A 729 7.60 -20.67 -2.50
N GLY A 730 8.70 -20.03 -2.92
CA GLY A 730 9.17 -18.76 -2.36
C GLY A 730 8.16 -17.63 -2.58
N ALA A 731 7.64 -17.50 -3.81
CA ALA A 731 6.63 -16.50 -4.15
C ALA A 731 5.33 -16.74 -3.38
N LEU A 732 4.83 -17.98 -3.34
CA LEU A 732 3.68 -18.34 -2.52
C LEU A 732 3.89 -17.95 -1.05
N LYS A 733 5.08 -18.19 -0.48
CA LYS A 733 5.42 -17.79 0.89
C LYS A 733 5.38 -16.28 1.08
N LEU A 734 6.01 -15.52 0.17
CA LEU A 734 6.05 -14.07 0.22
C LEU A 734 4.64 -13.46 0.20
N GLU A 735 3.77 -13.98 -0.66
CA GLU A 735 2.40 -13.50 -0.84
C GLU A 735 1.55 -13.61 0.43
N VAL A 736 1.83 -14.57 1.32
CA VAL A 736 1.12 -14.72 2.61
C VAL A 736 1.20 -13.45 3.46
N GLY A 737 2.37 -12.81 3.50
CA GLY A 737 2.58 -11.55 4.23
C GLY A 737 2.33 -10.30 3.40
N TYR A 738 2.54 -10.37 2.08
CA TYR A 738 2.45 -9.20 1.20
C TYR A 738 1.01 -8.65 1.12
N THR A 739 0.00 -9.47 0.80
CA THR A 739 -1.41 -9.00 0.69
C THR A 739 -1.90 -8.29 1.94
N PRO A 740 -1.80 -8.89 3.16
CA PRO A 740 -2.22 -8.20 4.38
C PRO A 740 -1.35 -6.98 4.70
N GLY A 741 -0.05 -7.04 4.40
CA GLY A 741 0.87 -5.92 4.57
C GLY A 741 0.50 -4.70 3.71
N GLU A 742 0.26 -4.89 2.42
CA GLU A 742 -0.18 -3.84 1.50
C GLU A 742 -1.56 -3.29 1.88
N SER A 743 -2.49 -4.19 2.22
CA SER A 743 -3.84 -3.81 2.65
C SER A 743 -3.80 -2.89 3.88
N ALA A 744 -2.98 -3.23 4.88
CA ALA A 744 -2.83 -2.43 6.10
C ALA A 744 -1.98 -1.17 5.89
N ALA A 745 -1.01 -1.18 4.96
CA ALA A 745 -0.18 -0.03 4.66
C ALA A 745 -0.95 1.07 3.91
N THR A 746 -1.86 0.70 3.00
CA THR A 746 -2.52 1.62 2.06
C THR A 746 -4.01 1.85 2.37
N GLY A 747 -4.62 0.96 3.16
CA GLY A 747 -6.06 0.90 3.37
C GLY A 747 -6.82 0.28 2.19
N MET A 748 -6.12 -0.38 1.26
CA MET A 748 -6.74 -1.20 0.21
C MET A 748 -7.48 -2.39 0.81
N ALA A 749 -8.65 -2.70 0.29
CA ALA A 749 -9.44 -3.86 0.71
C ALA A 749 -9.57 -4.95 -0.35
N ALA A 750 -9.29 -4.62 -1.62
CA ALA A 750 -9.39 -5.52 -2.75
C ALA A 750 -8.03 -5.62 -3.45
N VAL A 751 -7.25 -6.62 -3.04
CA VAL A 751 -5.97 -7.00 -3.64
C VAL A 751 -6.10 -8.45 -4.10
N THR A 752 -5.56 -8.76 -5.28
CA THR A 752 -5.52 -10.09 -5.88
C THR A 752 -4.13 -10.40 -6.39
N HIS A 753 -3.77 -11.67 -6.40
CA HIS A 753 -2.56 -12.17 -7.01
C HIS A 753 -2.95 -13.21 -8.05
N ASP A 754 -2.00 -13.61 -8.89
CA ASP A 754 -2.21 -14.75 -9.78
C ASP A 754 -2.17 -16.03 -8.94
N ILE A 755 -3.34 -16.64 -8.70
CA ILE A 755 -3.43 -17.87 -7.92
C ILE A 755 -2.78 -19.01 -8.74
N GLY A 756 -1.62 -19.47 -8.27
CA GLY A 756 -0.73 -20.39 -8.97
C GLY A 756 0.55 -19.73 -9.51
N GLY A 757 0.71 -18.41 -9.36
CA GLY A 757 1.76 -17.60 -9.96
C GLY A 757 1.52 -17.33 -11.45
N HIS A 758 2.19 -16.33 -12.00
CA HIS A 758 2.08 -15.97 -13.42
C HIS A 758 2.98 -16.85 -14.29
N ASN A 759 4.29 -16.79 -14.02
CA ASN A 759 5.31 -17.38 -14.87
C ASN A 759 5.69 -18.77 -14.39
N ASP A 760 5.50 -19.81 -15.21
CA ASP A 760 5.98 -21.15 -14.87
C ASP A 760 7.51 -21.18 -14.82
N THR A 761 8.05 -21.70 -13.73
CA THR A 761 9.48 -21.90 -13.53
C THR A 761 9.86 -23.38 -13.39
N THR A 762 8.90 -24.28 -13.55
CA THR A 762 9.06 -25.71 -13.26
C THR A 762 9.41 -26.50 -14.52
N GLY A 763 9.01 -26.01 -15.69
CA GLY A 763 9.23 -26.65 -16.98
C GLY A 763 8.39 -27.92 -17.18
N LEU A 764 7.43 -28.22 -16.31
CA LEU A 764 6.57 -29.39 -16.45
C LEU A 764 5.61 -29.17 -17.63
N THR A 765 5.45 -30.22 -18.45
CA THR A 765 4.49 -30.22 -19.55
C THR A 765 3.07 -30.29 -18.99
N GLY A 766 2.22 -29.37 -19.41
CA GLY A 766 0.80 -29.30 -19.09
C GLY A 766 -0.04 -30.28 -19.91
N SER A 767 -1.34 -30.24 -19.65
CA SER A 767 -2.32 -31.19 -20.19
C SER A 767 -2.96 -30.74 -21.50
N GLU A 768 -2.93 -29.44 -21.80
CA GLU A 768 -3.63 -28.85 -22.92
C GLU A 768 -2.70 -28.49 -24.09
N LYS A 769 -3.23 -28.61 -25.31
CA LYS A 769 -2.63 -28.03 -26.50
C LYS A 769 -3.48 -26.86 -27.00
N TYR A 770 -2.82 -25.77 -27.34
CA TYR A 770 -3.44 -24.59 -27.94
C TYR A 770 -2.70 -24.21 -29.22
N THR A 771 -3.29 -23.31 -30.01
CA THR A 771 -2.67 -22.78 -31.22
C THR A 771 -2.34 -21.31 -30.99
N GLU A 772 -1.09 -20.92 -31.24
CA GLU A 772 -0.65 -19.53 -31.11
C GLU A 772 0.25 -19.21 -32.30
N GLY A 773 -0.03 -18.11 -33.02
CA GLY A 773 0.72 -17.74 -34.22
C GLY A 773 0.72 -18.83 -35.31
N GLY A 774 -0.34 -19.65 -35.37
CA GLY A 774 -0.46 -20.79 -36.29
C GLY A 774 0.40 -22.01 -35.91
N GLN A 775 1.02 -22.00 -34.74
CA GLN A 775 1.81 -23.12 -34.21
C GLN A 775 1.07 -23.81 -33.07
N SER A 776 1.04 -25.14 -33.09
CA SER A 776 0.53 -25.91 -31.96
C SER A 776 1.56 -25.88 -30.83
N ARG A 777 1.11 -25.44 -29.66
CA ARG A 777 1.87 -25.39 -28.40
C ARG A 777 1.21 -26.27 -27.36
N THR A 778 1.94 -26.56 -26.30
CA THR A 778 1.43 -27.27 -25.12
C THR A 778 1.60 -26.35 -23.92
N THR A 779 0.62 -26.32 -23.04
CA THR A 779 0.69 -25.58 -21.78
C THR A 779 1.83 -26.10 -20.90
N ARG A 780 2.21 -25.31 -19.90
CA ARG A 780 2.99 -25.77 -18.75
C ARG A 780 2.06 -26.13 -17.60
N ARG A 781 2.59 -26.70 -16.52
CA ARG A 781 1.85 -26.91 -15.28
C ARG A 781 2.75 -26.82 -14.07
N LEU A 782 2.15 -26.66 -12.90
CA LEU A 782 2.85 -26.72 -11.62
C LEU A 782 2.92 -28.18 -11.12
N PRO A 783 3.80 -28.49 -10.14
CA PRO A 783 3.61 -29.62 -9.27
C PRO A 783 2.20 -29.62 -8.64
N ASP A 784 1.59 -30.80 -8.56
CA ASP A 784 0.24 -31.00 -8.01
C ASP A 784 0.05 -30.38 -6.62
N ASP A 785 1.05 -30.51 -5.75
CA ASP A 785 1.04 -29.95 -4.39
C ASP A 785 1.14 -28.42 -4.39
N LEU A 786 2.04 -27.84 -5.19
CA LEU A 786 2.17 -26.38 -5.31
C LEU A 786 0.87 -25.74 -5.82
N TYR A 787 0.25 -26.32 -6.86
CA TYR A 787 -1.04 -25.87 -7.36
C TYR A 787 -2.13 -25.95 -6.27
N ALA A 788 -2.26 -27.11 -5.62
CA ALA A 788 -3.25 -27.29 -4.57
C ALA A 788 -3.08 -26.29 -3.43
N ARG A 789 -1.84 -26.07 -2.95
CA ARG A 789 -1.57 -25.11 -1.86
C ARG A 789 -1.85 -23.66 -2.25
N TRP A 790 -1.61 -23.28 -3.50
CA TRP A 790 -1.92 -21.93 -3.96
C TRP A 790 -3.43 -21.68 -4.05
N VAL A 791 -4.20 -22.65 -4.54
CA VAL A 791 -5.68 -22.56 -4.55
C VAL A 791 -6.24 -22.54 -3.13
N GLN A 792 -5.66 -23.32 -2.21
CA GLN A 792 -6.02 -23.27 -0.80
C GLN A 792 -5.81 -21.87 -0.19
N PHE A 793 -4.68 -21.25 -0.49
CA PHE A 793 -4.37 -19.87 -0.11
C PHE A 793 -5.36 -18.85 -0.73
N GLY A 794 -5.65 -18.97 -2.03
CA GLY A 794 -6.56 -18.11 -2.79
C GLY A 794 -7.97 -18.03 -2.21
N ALA A 795 -8.49 -19.14 -1.69
CA ALA A 795 -9.82 -19.21 -1.08
C ALA A 795 -10.01 -18.24 0.11
N PHE A 796 -8.91 -17.79 0.73
CA PHE A 796 -8.91 -16.86 1.87
C PHE A 796 -8.24 -15.50 1.57
N GLN A 797 -8.04 -15.15 0.30
CA GLN A 797 -7.60 -13.82 -0.13
C GLN A 797 -8.78 -12.85 -0.34
N PRO A 798 -8.57 -11.54 -0.53
CA PRO A 798 -9.68 -10.63 -0.84
C PRO A 798 -10.39 -10.97 -2.17
N ILE A 799 -9.64 -11.32 -3.22
CA ILE A 799 -10.15 -11.68 -4.55
C ILE A 799 -9.43 -12.94 -5.03
N ASP A 800 -10.18 -13.95 -5.47
CA ASP A 800 -9.66 -15.25 -5.91
C ASP A 800 -9.63 -15.34 -7.45
N ARG A 801 -8.45 -15.07 -8.04
CA ARG A 801 -8.25 -15.05 -9.49
C ARG A 801 -7.22 -16.08 -9.92
N LEU A 802 -7.70 -17.16 -10.52
CA LEU A 802 -6.85 -18.11 -11.23
C LEU A 802 -6.30 -17.41 -12.48
N HIS A 803 -4.97 -17.29 -12.58
CA HIS A 803 -4.31 -16.69 -13.74
C HIS A 803 -2.92 -17.27 -13.99
N SER A 804 -2.47 -17.23 -15.25
CA SER A 804 -1.15 -17.70 -15.66
C SER A 804 -0.71 -17.19 -17.02
N ASN A 805 0.60 -17.31 -17.26
CA ASN A 805 1.24 -17.27 -18.57
C ASN A 805 1.29 -18.69 -19.17
N HIS A 806 0.40 -19.00 -20.12
CA HIS A 806 0.39 -20.25 -20.89
C HIS A 806 0.51 -21.55 -20.05
N SER A 807 -0.09 -21.59 -18.86
CA SER A 807 0.02 -22.70 -17.91
C SER A 807 -1.34 -23.18 -17.40
N ASP A 808 -1.47 -24.49 -17.17
CA ASP A 808 -2.64 -25.10 -16.53
C ASP A 808 -2.97 -24.39 -15.20
N ARG A 809 -4.24 -24.05 -14.98
CA ARG A 809 -4.76 -23.42 -13.74
C ARG A 809 -6.08 -23.99 -13.26
N LEU A 810 -6.60 -25.03 -13.93
CA LEU A 810 -7.91 -25.61 -13.65
C LEU A 810 -7.79 -26.95 -12.92
N PRO A 811 -8.70 -27.27 -11.96
CA PRO A 811 -8.58 -28.47 -11.13
C PRO A 811 -8.42 -29.78 -11.92
N TRP A 812 -9.17 -29.95 -13.00
CA TRP A 812 -9.19 -31.17 -13.81
C TRP A 812 -7.92 -31.40 -14.66
N GLN A 813 -7.01 -30.42 -14.69
CA GLN A 813 -5.70 -30.54 -15.35
C GLN A 813 -4.64 -31.22 -14.44
N TYR A 814 -4.96 -31.44 -13.17
CA TYR A 814 -4.05 -31.97 -12.15
C TYR A 814 -4.45 -33.38 -11.67
N GLY A 815 -3.54 -34.06 -10.97
CA GLY A 815 -3.80 -35.38 -10.40
C GLY A 815 -4.92 -35.37 -9.34
N THR A 816 -5.51 -36.54 -9.10
CA THR A 816 -6.75 -36.69 -8.32
C THR A 816 -6.76 -35.96 -6.97
N ALA A 817 -5.67 -36.03 -6.20
CA ALA A 817 -5.61 -35.38 -4.89
C ALA A 817 -5.57 -33.84 -4.98
N ALA A 818 -4.82 -33.29 -5.93
CA ALA A 818 -4.74 -31.86 -6.16
C ALA A 818 -6.04 -31.31 -6.75
N ARG A 819 -6.65 -32.03 -7.69
CA ARG A 819 -8.00 -31.73 -8.19
C ARG A 819 -9.02 -31.65 -7.06
N GLN A 820 -9.13 -32.70 -6.24
CA GLN A 820 -10.08 -32.74 -5.13
C GLN A 820 -9.84 -31.61 -4.12
N SER A 821 -8.58 -31.26 -3.85
CA SER A 821 -8.24 -30.07 -3.07
C SER A 821 -8.78 -28.80 -3.73
N ALA A 822 -8.45 -28.57 -4.99
CA ALA A 822 -8.83 -27.35 -5.69
C ALA A 822 -10.36 -27.22 -5.82
N ASP A 823 -11.07 -28.28 -6.19
CA ASP A 823 -12.54 -28.30 -6.26
C ASP A 823 -13.16 -27.93 -4.89
N LYS A 824 -12.65 -28.51 -3.80
CA LYS A 824 -13.10 -28.21 -2.44
C LYS A 824 -12.87 -26.74 -2.06
N PHE A 825 -11.70 -26.19 -2.37
CA PHE A 825 -11.33 -24.84 -1.94
C PHE A 825 -11.94 -23.75 -2.81
N LEU A 826 -12.17 -23.99 -4.11
CA LEU A 826 -12.93 -23.07 -4.97
C LEU A 826 -14.41 -23.05 -4.57
N ASN A 827 -15.00 -24.21 -4.24
CA ASN A 827 -16.35 -24.24 -3.65
C ASN A 827 -16.39 -23.57 -2.26
N LEU A 828 -15.35 -23.76 -1.43
CA LEU A 828 -15.24 -23.07 -0.15
C LEU A 828 -15.17 -21.54 -0.32
N ARG A 829 -14.40 -21.05 -1.31
CA ARG A 829 -14.35 -19.63 -1.65
C ARG A 829 -15.74 -19.08 -1.93
N GLU A 830 -16.49 -19.74 -2.81
CA GLU A 830 -17.84 -19.31 -3.17
C GLU A 830 -18.79 -19.37 -1.97
N ASN A 831 -18.66 -20.41 -1.14
CA ASN A 831 -19.41 -20.53 0.10
C ASN A 831 -19.06 -19.45 1.13
N LEU A 832 -17.85 -18.89 1.09
CA LEU A 832 -17.35 -17.82 1.97
C LEU A 832 -17.82 -16.42 1.55
N VAL A 833 -18.33 -16.22 0.33
CA VAL A 833 -18.78 -14.90 -0.18
C VAL A 833 -19.62 -14.11 0.84
N PRO A 834 -20.60 -14.69 1.58
CA PRO A 834 -21.36 -13.93 2.58
C PRO A 834 -20.50 -13.34 3.71
N TYR A 835 -19.45 -14.05 4.13
CA TYR A 835 -18.50 -13.56 5.13
C TYR A 835 -17.52 -12.56 4.52
N THR A 836 -16.92 -12.88 3.37
CA THR A 836 -16.04 -12.00 2.60
C THR A 836 -16.70 -10.64 2.35
N TYR A 837 -17.96 -10.66 1.90
CA TYR A 837 -18.74 -9.45 1.61
C TYR A 837 -19.06 -8.64 2.87
N THR A 838 -19.29 -9.32 3.99
CA THR A 838 -19.43 -8.67 5.30
C THR A 838 -18.13 -7.97 5.72
N LEU A 839 -16.97 -8.59 5.46
CA LEU A 839 -15.67 -7.98 5.73
C LEU A 839 -15.36 -6.83 4.76
N ALA A 840 -15.76 -6.95 3.49
CA ALA A 840 -15.62 -5.89 2.51
C ALA A 840 -16.45 -4.65 2.88
N GLU A 841 -17.68 -4.84 3.36
CA GLU A 841 -18.48 -3.72 3.88
C GLU A 841 -17.89 -3.16 5.17
N GLU A 842 -17.32 -4.00 6.04
CA GLU A 842 -16.55 -3.51 7.19
C GLU A 842 -15.38 -2.62 6.75
N ALA A 843 -14.61 -3.05 5.75
CA ALA A 843 -13.51 -2.28 5.19
C ALA A 843 -14.00 -0.96 4.57
N ASN A 844 -15.10 -0.97 3.82
CA ASN A 844 -15.71 0.26 3.30
C ASN A 844 -16.18 1.21 4.41
N ARG A 845 -16.67 0.68 5.53
CA ARG A 845 -17.18 1.49 6.65
C ARG A 845 -16.08 2.00 7.58
N THR A 846 -15.00 1.26 7.77
CA THR A 846 -13.98 1.55 8.80
C THR A 846 -12.54 1.64 8.28
N GLY A 847 -12.29 1.35 7.01
CA GLY A 847 -10.93 1.26 6.46
C GLY A 847 -10.12 0.06 6.94
N VAL A 848 -10.67 -0.81 7.79
CA VAL A 848 -9.95 -2.00 8.28
C VAL A 848 -10.09 -3.12 7.25
N PRO A 849 -9.00 -3.65 6.69
CA PRO A 849 -9.06 -4.55 5.54
C PRO A 849 -9.65 -5.93 5.86
N ILE A 850 -9.96 -6.68 4.78
CA ILE A 850 -10.49 -8.05 4.82
C ILE A 850 -9.43 -9.00 5.41
N VAL A 851 -8.26 -9.04 4.78
CA VAL A 851 -7.07 -9.73 5.29
C VAL A 851 -6.27 -8.77 6.16
N ARG A 852 -5.80 -9.24 7.32
CA ARG A 852 -5.21 -8.40 8.35
C ARG A 852 -3.90 -9.04 8.81
N PRO A 853 -2.78 -8.31 8.80
CA PRO A 853 -1.55 -8.82 9.38
C PRO A 853 -1.76 -9.02 10.88
N THR A 854 -1.09 -10.00 11.45
CA THR A 854 -1.16 -10.39 12.87
C THR A 854 -1.01 -9.21 13.84
N TYR A 855 -0.10 -8.28 13.56
CA TYR A 855 0.12 -7.08 14.38
C TYR A 855 -1.07 -6.11 14.39
N LEU A 856 -1.98 -6.18 13.40
CA LEU A 856 -3.20 -5.36 13.38
C LEU A 856 -4.23 -5.83 14.43
N GLU A 857 -4.21 -7.12 14.77
CA GLU A 857 -5.09 -7.70 15.79
C GLU A 857 -4.42 -7.78 17.17
N TYR A 858 -3.09 -7.90 17.22
CA TYR A 858 -2.29 -8.01 18.47
C TYR A 858 -1.06 -7.09 18.44
N PRO A 859 -1.23 -5.77 18.46
CA PRO A 859 -0.14 -4.81 18.29
C PRO A 859 0.85 -4.77 19.46
N ASP A 860 0.46 -5.29 20.62
CA ASP A 860 1.31 -5.33 21.82
C ASP A 860 2.07 -6.66 21.98
N GLU A 861 1.87 -7.63 21.07
CA GLU A 861 2.54 -8.94 21.09
C GLU A 861 3.71 -8.95 20.10
N PRO A 862 4.99 -9.05 20.55
CA PRO A 862 6.15 -9.12 19.65
C PRO A 862 6.06 -10.25 18.61
N GLN A 863 5.47 -11.38 19.00
CA GLN A 863 5.26 -12.53 18.14
C GLN A 863 4.33 -12.22 16.96
N ALA A 864 3.42 -11.24 17.11
CA ALA A 864 2.57 -10.82 16.02
C ALA A 864 3.40 -10.25 14.87
N TYR A 865 4.37 -9.39 15.16
CA TYR A 865 5.27 -8.85 14.15
C TYR A 865 6.14 -9.94 13.49
N ALA A 866 6.60 -10.92 14.27
CA ALA A 866 7.40 -12.03 13.76
C ALA A 866 6.61 -13.01 12.85
N ALA A 867 5.31 -13.16 13.10
CA ALA A 867 4.45 -14.09 12.37
C ALA A 867 3.79 -13.47 11.11
N ALA A 868 3.92 -12.16 10.91
CA ALA A 868 3.21 -11.42 9.87
C ALA A 868 3.53 -11.86 8.43
N ASP A 869 4.67 -12.54 8.22
CA ASP A 869 5.08 -13.09 6.91
C ASP A 869 4.62 -14.55 6.70
N SER A 870 4.01 -15.21 7.70
CA SER A 870 3.66 -16.64 7.66
C SER A 870 2.18 -16.94 7.90
N GLU A 871 1.45 -16.01 8.49
CA GLU A 871 0.04 -16.16 8.81
C GLU A 871 -0.65 -14.79 8.92
N TYR A 872 -1.96 -14.79 8.74
CA TYR A 872 -2.77 -13.57 8.78
C TYR A 872 -4.19 -13.88 9.25
N PHE A 873 -4.93 -12.80 9.48
CA PHE A 873 -6.31 -12.81 9.91
C PHE A 873 -7.26 -12.58 8.74
N TYR A 874 -8.25 -13.46 8.53
CA TYR A 874 -9.36 -13.27 7.61
C TYR A 874 -10.59 -12.73 8.36
N GLY A 875 -10.69 -11.41 8.43
CA GLY A 875 -11.49 -10.71 9.45
C GLY A 875 -10.86 -10.83 10.84
N SER A 876 -11.61 -10.55 11.92
CA SER A 876 -11.02 -10.51 13.29
C SER A 876 -10.83 -11.87 13.96
N ASP A 877 -11.49 -12.92 13.46
CA ASP A 877 -11.68 -14.16 14.22
C ASP A 877 -11.22 -15.42 13.51
N ILE A 878 -10.74 -15.32 12.27
CA ILE A 878 -10.23 -16.47 11.49
C ILE A 878 -8.73 -16.28 11.28
N LEU A 879 -7.91 -17.16 11.87
CA LEU A 879 -6.47 -17.20 11.64
C LEU A 879 -6.18 -18.19 10.50
N VAL A 880 -5.44 -17.75 9.49
CA VAL A 880 -5.07 -18.54 8.32
C VAL A 880 -3.54 -18.61 8.26
N ALA A 881 -2.99 -19.82 8.23
CA ALA A 881 -1.56 -20.07 8.11
C ALA A 881 -1.32 -21.01 6.91
N PRO A 882 -1.22 -20.47 5.68
CA PRO A 882 -1.08 -21.27 4.47
C PRO A 882 0.16 -22.16 4.50
N VAL A 883 0.07 -23.34 3.87
CA VAL A 883 1.22 -24.23 3.70
C VAL A 883 2.05 -23.74 2.53
N THR A 884 3.31 -23.38 2.78
CA THR A 884 4.21 -22.80 1.78
C THR A 884 5.46 -23.67 1.53
N THR A 885 5.36 -24.98 1.78
CA THR A 885 6.45 -25.94 1.61
C THR A 885 6.00 -27.17 0.78
N PRO A 886 6.90 -27.78 -0.01
CA PRO A 886 6.59 -28.95 -0.82
C PRO A 886 6.10 -30.16 -0.02
N GLY A 887 5.20 -30.94 -0.62
CA GLY A 887 4.72 -32.22 -0.10
C GLY A 887 3.19 -32.34 -0.08
N THR A 888 2.70 -33.57 -0.22
CA THR A 888 1.26 -33.91 -0.07
C THR A 888 0.80 -33.92 1.40
N SER A 889 1.75 -33.85 2.33
CA SER A 889 1.57 -33.61 3.75
C SER A 889 2.70 -32.69 4.22
N ALA A 890 2.38 -31.66 4.98
CA ALA A 890 3.35 -30.67 5.44
C ALA A 890 3.01 -30.17 6.83
N THR A 891 4.05 -29.82 7.59
CA THR A 891 3.95 -29.24 8.94
C THR A 891 4.23 -27.74 8.87
N THR A 892 3.31 -26.95 9.42
CA THR A 892 3.43 -25.48 9.52
C THR A 892 3.51 -25.11 11.00
N SER A 893 4.50 -24.29 11.37
CA SER A 893 4.58 -23.72 12.71
C SER A 893 3.68 -22.48 12.78
N VAL A 894 2.61 -22.57 13.55
CA VAL A 894 1.56 -21.55 13.67
C VAL A 894 1.72 -20.83 15.01
N TRP A 895 1.74 -19.51 15.01
CA TRP A 895 1.64 -18.76 16.26
C TRP A 895 0.16 -18.61 16.61
N PHE A 896 -0.25 -19.18 17.73
CA PHE A 896 -1.60 -19.01 18.24
C PHE A 896 -1.60 -17.84 19.23
N PRO A 897 -2.25 -16.71 18.92
CA PRO A 897 -2.33 -15.60 19.86
C PRO A 897 -3.10 -15.99 21.12
N PRO A 898 -2.97 -15.22 22.23
CA PRO A 898 -3.66 -15.52 23.48
C PRO A 898 -5.17 -15.80 23.30
N GLY A 899 -5.61 -16.97 23.75
CA GLY A 899 -6.99 -17.43 23.60
C GLY A 899 -7.09 -18.93 23.33
N ARG A 900 -8.26 -19.36 22.88
CA ARG A 900 -8.50 -20.74 22.40
C ARG A 900 -8.91 -20.66 20.94
N TRP A 901 -8.38 -21.58 20.15
CA TRP A 901 -8.57 -21.66 18.71
C TRP A 901 -9.11 -23.04 18.35
N THR A 902 -9.94 -23.11 17.33
CA THR A 902 -10.55 -24.36 16.86
C THR A 902 -10.31 -24.48 15.37
N ASP A 903 -9.66 -25.57 14.96
CA ASP A 903 -9.45 -25.90 13.56
C ASP A 903 -10.79 -26.02 12.84
N TYR A 904 -10.94 -25.27 11.75
CA TYR A 904 -12.17 -25.19 10.98
C TYR A 904 -12.55 -26.53 10.32
N PHE A 905 -11.57 -27.33 9.93
CA PHE A 905 -11.76 -28.57 9.19
C PHE A 905 -11.87 -29.78 10.12
N THR A 906 -11.08 -29.83 11.19
CA THR A 906 -10.99 -31.02 12.07
C THR A 906 -11.78 -30.89 13.36
N GLY A 907 -12.03 -29.66 13.83
CA GLY A 907 -12.59 -29.38 15.16
C GLY A 907 -11.59 -29.51 16.31
N GLU A 908 -10.32 -29.82 16.03
CA GLU A 908 -9.26 -29.85 17.03
C GLU A 908 -9.07 -28.47 17.68
N THR A 909 -8.71 -28.44 18.96
CA THR A 909 -8.57 -27.18 19.71
C THR A 909 -7.14 -26.92 20.14
N TYR A 910 -6.69 -25.69 19.95
CA TYR A 910 -5.36 -25.21 20.32
C TYR A 910 -5.47 -24.15 21.41
N THR A 911 -4.59 -24.22 22.40
CA THR A 911 -4.40 -23.17 23.40
C THR A 911 -3.36 -22.18 22.89
N GLY A 912 -3.73 -20.91 22.85
CA GLY A 912 -2.85 -19.84 22.40
C GLY A 912 -1.85 -19.37 23.44
N GLY A 913 -1.07 -18.35 23.09
CA GLY A 913 0.08 -17.85 23.84
C GLY A 913 1.40 -18.52 23.46
N GLY A 914 1.49 -19.15 22.29
CA GLY A 914 2.68 -19.87 21.85
C GLY A 914 2.59 -20.37 20.41
N ILE A 915 3.69 -20.97 19.96
CA ILE A 915 3.81 -21.57 18.63
C ILE A 915 3.53 -23.06 18.74
N GLN A 916 2.79 -23.62 17.78
CA GLN A 916 2.55 -25.06 17.68
C GLN A 916 2.66 -25.54 16.23
N ASP A 917 3.11 -26.76 16.06
CA ASP A 917 3.24 -27.40 14.74
C ASP A 917 1.93 -28.09 14.35
N VAL A 918 1.44 -27.74 13.16
CA VAL A 918 0.19 -28.29 12.60
C VAL A 918 0.49 -28.98 11.28
N THR A 919 0.12 -30.26 11.19
CA THR A 919 0.35 -31.08 10.00
C THR A 919 -0.94 -31.28 9.22
N THR A 920 -0.96 -30.92 7.93
CA THR A 920 -2.13 -31.05 7.05
C THR A 920 -1.80 -31.75 5.75
N GLY A 921 -2.75 -32.56 5.26
CA GLY A 921 -2.72 -33.11 3.89
C GLY A 921 -3.18 -32.09 2.84
N LEU A 922 -3.39 -32.52 1.59
CA LEU A 922 -3.99 -31.66 0.56
C LEU A 922 -5.51 -31.48 0.72
N ASP A 923 -6.17 -32.24 1.57
CA ASP A 923 -7.61 -32.11 1.82
C ASP A 923 -7.98 -30.94 2.74
N SER A 924 -6.99 -30.31 3.38
CA SER A 924 -7.16 -29.20 4.33
C SER A 924 -5.94 -28.27 4.36
N MET A 925 -6.05 -27.16 5.07
CA MET A 925 -4.90 -26.34 5.46
C MET A 925 -5.16 -25.71 6.84
N PRO A 926 -4.14 -25.18 7.54
CA PRO A 926 -4.31 -24.55 8.84
C PRO A 926 -5.22 -23.30 8.78
N VAL A 927 -6.47 -23.47 9.22
CA VAL A 927 -7.48 -22.41 9.36
C VAL A 927 -8.18 -22.58 10.70
N PHE A 928 -8.15 -21.54 11.53
CA PHE A 928 -8.64 -21.63 12.90
C PHE A 928 -9.65 -20.54 13.22
N ILE A 929 -10.77 -20.93 13.81
CA ILE A 929 -11.76 -20.01 14.36
C ILE A 929 -11.41 -19.74 15.81
N LYS A 930 -11.20 -18.47 16.15
CA LYS A 930 -11.04 -18.01 17.53
C LYS A 930 -12.28 -18.36 18.34
N ALA A 931 -12.15 -18.77 19.60
CA ALA A 931 -13.30 -19.00 20.47
C ALA A 931 -14.28 -17.80 20.40
N GLY A 932 -15.59 -18.06 20.33
CA GLY A 932 -16.61 -17.03 20.13
C GLY A 932 -16.74 -16.49 18.70
N GLY A 933 -15.80 -16.81 17.81
CA GLY A 933 -15.86 -16.52 16.37
C GLY A 933 -17.05 -17.21 15.72
N ILE A 934 -17.60 -16.54 14.69
CA ILE A 934 -18.79 -16.97 13.96
C ILE A 934 -18.51 -16.79 12.48
N LEU A 935 -18.46 -17.89 11.74
CA LEU A 935 -18.21 -17.91 10.30
C LEU A 935 -19.49 -18.33 9.56
N PRO A 936 -20.18 -17.40 8.86
CA PRO A 936 -21.31 -17.72 8.02
C PRO A 936 -20.83 -18.18 6.64
N THR A 937 -21.36 -19.29 6.16
CA THR A 937 -21.14 -19.76 4.79
C THR A 937 -22.47 -20.15 4.14
N ARG A 938 -22.50 -20.17 2.80
CA ARG A 938 -23.56 -20.89 2.08
C ARG A 938 -23.55 -22.35 2.55
N THR A 939 -24.73 -22.94 2.75
CA THR A 939 -24.82 -24.36 3.18
C THR A 939 -24.56 -25.33 2.03
N HIS A 940 -24.77 -24.89 0.79
CA HIS A 940 -24.65 -25.71 -0.42
C HIS A 940 -23.78 -25.01 -1.42
N ASP A 941 -22.95 -25.81 -2.11
CA ASP A 941 -22.19 -25.38 -3.27
C ASP A 941 -23.14 -24.87 -4.37
N VAL A 942 -22.72 -23.81 -5.04
CA VAL A 942 -23.46 -23.14 -6.11
C VAL A 942 -22.52 -22.90 -7.29
N THR A 943 -23.08 -22.57 -8.45
CA THR A 943 -22.28 -22.37 -9.68
C THR A 943 -21.59 -21.00 -9.74
N GLY A 944 -21.93 -20.08 -8.85
CA GLY A 944 -21.51 -18.68 -8.73
C GLY A 944 -22.51 -17.89 -7.87
N ASP A 945 -22.26 -16.61 -7.60
CA ASP A 945 -23.08 -15.77 -6.72
C ASP A 945 -24.42 -15.39 -7.38
N ASP A 946 -24.37 -15.03 -8.66
CA ASP A 946 -25.50 -14.54 -9.43
C ASP A 946 -26.59 -15.63 -9.62
N GLY A 947 -27.84 -15.24 -9.39
CA GLY A 947 -28.97 -16.17 -9.39
C GLY A 947 -29.06 -17.10 -8.16
N ASN A 948 -28.09 -17.04 -7.23
CA ASN A 948 -28.02 -17.89 -6.06
C ASN A 948 -28.21 -17.08 -4.75
N PRO A 949 -29.44 -16.70 -4.39
CA PRO A 949 -29.69 -15.91 -3.18
C PRO A 949 -29.37 -16.69 -1.90
N LEU A 950 -28.97 -15.97 -0.84
CA LEU A 950 -28.56 -16.56 0.44
C LEU A 950 -29.74 -17.13 1.27
N THR A 951 -30.34 -18.23 0.81
CA THR A 951 -31.53 -18.86 1.41
C THR A 951 -31.21 -19.90 2.48
N ASP A 952 -30.03 -20.51 2.43
CA ASP A 952 -29.60 -21.58 3.31
C ASP A 952 -28.16 -21.27 3.78
N VAL A 953 -27.99 -21.04 5.09
CA VAL A 953 -26.74 -20.53 5.69
C VAL A 953 -26.28 -21.43 6.82
N THR A 954 -25.01 -21.81 6.80
CA THR A 954 -24.33 -22.50 7.91
C THR A 954 -23.58 -21.49 8.75
N LEU A 955 -23.74 -21.56 10.07
CA LEU A 955 -23.00 -20.78 11.05
C LEU A 955 -22.04 -21.69 11.80
N SER A 956 -20.77 -21.65 11.44
CA SER A 956 -19.72 -22.33 12.21
C SER A 956 -19.33 -21.45 13.40
N VAL A 957 -19.53 -21.96 14.61
CA VAL A 957 -19.36 -21.20 15.87
C VAL A 957 -18.39 -21.93 16.78
N ALA A 958 -17.22 -21.33 17.04
CA ALA A 958 -16.26 -21.89 17.98
C ALA A 958 -16.68 -21.60 19.42
N ALA A 959 -16.84 -22.63 20.26
CA ALA A 959 -17.24 -22.43 21.64
C ALA A 959 -16.13 -21.81 22.52
N GLY A 960 -16.49 -21.30 23.69
CA GLY A 960 -15.53 -20.97 24.77
C GLY A 960 -15.57 -19.54 25.29
N ARG A 961 -16.01 -18.56 24.49
CA ARG A 961 -16.24 -17.18 24.96
C ARG A 961 -17.38 -16.51 24.18
N PRO A 962 -18.05 -15.48 24.74
CA PRO A 962 -19.03 -14.72 24.00
C PRO A 962 -18.43 -14.07 22.75
N GLY A 963 -19.20 -14.01 21.67
CA GLY A 963 -18.81 -13.33 20.44
C GLY A 963 -20.02 -12.90 19.61
N SER A 964 -19.78 -12.11 18.58
CA SER A 964 -20.84 -11.60 17.72
C SER A 964 -20.35 -11.25 16.33
N LEU A 965 -21.22 -11.44 15.35
CA LEU A 965 -21.03 -11.06 13.96
C LEU A 965 -22.21 -10.20 13.49
N ARG A 966 -21.94 -9.26 12.57
CA ARG A 966 -22.96 -8.52 11.83
C ARG A 966 -22.95 -8.97 10.38
N LEU A 967 -23.75 -9.96 10.01
CA LEU A 967 -23.89 -10.38 8.61
C LEU A 967 -24.51 -9.24 7.81
N TYR A 968 -23.82 -8.78 6.77
CA TYR A 968 -24.25 -7.71 5.87
C TYR A 968 -24.73 -8.27 4.53
N GLU A 969 -25.82 -7.70 4.00
CA GLU A 969 -26.40 -8.07 2.71
C GLU A 969 -26.95 -6.80 2.02
N ASP A 970 -26.77 -6.66 0.72
CA ASP A 970 -27.42 -5.63 -0.10
C ASP A 970 -27.72 -6.15 -1.52
N ASP A 971 -28.07 -5.26 -2.45
CA ASP A 971 -28.39 -5.63 -3.84
C ASP A 971 -27.18 -5.73 -4.77
N GLY A 972 -25.95 -5.56 -4.27
CA GLY A 972 -24.69 -5.64 -5.03
C GLY A 972 -24.45 -4.50 -6.02
N VAL A 973 -25.47 -3.69 -6.34
CA VAL A 973 -25.48 -2.78 -7.50
C VAL A 973 -25.66 -1.33 -7.09
N THR A 974 -26.43 -1.02 -6.05
CA THR A 974 -26.73 0.37 -5.66
C THR A 974 -25.91 0.80 -4.46
N ALA A 975 -25.63 2.09 -4.26
CA ALA A 975 -24.88 2.51 -3.07
C ALA A 975 -25.55 2.01 -1.76
N PRO A 976 -24.79 1.47 -0.77
CA PRO A 976 -25.32 0.81 0.44
C PRO A 976 -26.37 1.60 1.26
N LYS A 977 -26.33 2.93 1.20
CA LYS A 977 -27.03 3.81 2.14
C LYS A 977 -28.55 3.68 2.03
N GLY A 978 -29.16 3.03 3.01
CA GLY A 978 -30.62 2.83 3.11
C GLY A 978 -31.17 1.72 2.22
N ARG A 979 -30.30 0.93 1.57
CA ARG A 979 -30.64 -0.16 0.63
C ARG A 979 -29.86 -1.43 0.96
N SER A 980 -29.76 -1.74 2.25
CA SER A 980 -29.04 -2.91 2.76
C SER A 980 -29.77 -3.48 3.97
N ALA A 981 -29.39 -4.68 4.36
CA ALA A 981 -29.85 -5.31 5.58
C ALA A 981 -28.70 -5.88 6.39
N THR A 982 -28.85 -5.85 7.71
CA THR A 982 -27.89 -6.47 8.64
C THR A 982 -28.58 -7.43 9.58
N THR A 983 -27.94 -8.57 9.83
CA THR A 983 -28.40 -9.59 10.78
C THR A 983 -27.33 -9.77 11.86
N THR A 984 -27.62 -9.34 13.10
CA THR A 984 -26.71 -9.55 14.22
C THR A 984 -26.83 -10.99 14.73
N ILE A 985 -25.71 -11.71 14.75
CA ILE A 985 -25.59 -13.06 15.30
C ILE A 985 -24.73 -12.97 16.55
N ARG A 986 -25.15 -13.63 17.63
CA ARG A 986 -24.42 -13.63 18.91
C ARG A 986 -24.29 -15.04 19.44
N TYR A 987 -23.11 -15.35 19.97
CA TYR A 987 -22.86 -16.55 20.75
C TYR A 987 -22.57 -16.16 22.20
N ARG A 988 -23.12 -16.92 23.15
CA ARG A 988 -22.83 -16.80 24.58
C ARG A 988 -22.75 -18.18 25.22
N GLN A 989 -21.92 -18.30 26.25
CA GLN A 989 -21.82 -19.47 27.10
C GLN A 989 -21.95 -19.05 28.57
N LYS A 990 -22.70 -19.82 29.35
CA LYS A 990 -22.86 -19.69 30.81
C LYS A 990 -22.84 -21.10 31.42
N GLY A 991 -21.69 -21.48 31.99
CA GLY A 991 -21.45 -22.88 32.37
C GLY A 991 -21.50 -23.78 31.14
N GLU A 992 -22.19 -24.91 31.24
CA GLU A 992 -22.46 -25.85 30.13
C GLU A 992 -23.59 -25.39 29.21
N ARG A 993 -24.34 -24.34 29.58
CA ARG A 993 -25.37 -23.79 28.71
C ARG A 993 -24.73 -22.86 27.70
N HIS A 994 -25.03 -23.10 26.44
CA HIS A 994 -24.61 -22.25 25.36
C HIS A 994 -25.81 -21.74 24.58
N THR A 995 -25.66 -20.59 23.92
CA THR A 995 -26.76 -19.92 23.24
C THR A 995 -26.27 -19.19 22.00
N VAL A 996 -26.83 -19.55 20.85
CA VAL A 996 -26.69 -18.82 19.59
C VAL A 996 -27.98 -18.04 19.34
N SER A 997 -27.87 -16.73 19.17
CA SER A 997 -29.00 -15.84 18.90
C SER A 997 -28.81 -15.17 17.54
N ILE A 998 -29.76 -15.39 16.64
CA ILE A 998 -29.84 -14.74 15.32
C ILE A 998 -30.93 -13.68 15.43
N GLY A 999 -30.53 -12.42 15.35
CA GLY A 999 -31.45 -11.29 15.39
C GLY A 999 -32.32 -11.21 14.13
N PRO A 1000 -33.40 -10.42 14.15
CA PRO A 1000 -34.11 -10.10 12.92
C PRO A 1000 -33.22 -9.26 12.01
N ALA A 1001 -33.27 -9.51 10.69
CA ALA A 1001 -32.67 -8.64 9.70
C ALA A 1001 -33.22 -7.21 9.88
N ARG A 1002 -32.34 -6.20 9.87
CA ARG A 1002 -32.69 -4.77 9.97
C ARG A 1002 -32.29 -4.06 8.68
N GLY A 1003 -33.18 -3.27 8.10
CA GLY A 1003 -33.01 -2.71 6.76
C GLY A 1003 -33.58 -3.63 5.66
N SER A 1004 -33.62 -3.18 4.42
CA SER A 1004 -34.16 -3.92 3.27
C SER A 1004 -33.52 -3.47 1.97
N PHE A 1005 -33.50 -4.37 1.00
CA PHE A 1005 -32.96 -4.14 -0.34
C PHE A 1005 -33.75 -4.93 -1.38
N THR A 1006 -33.59 -4.59 -2.66
CA THR A 1006 -34.24 -5.30 -3.77
C THR A 1006 -33.65 -6.70 -3.92
N GLY A 1007 -34.48 -7.73 -4.05
CA GLY A 1007 -33.99 -9.12 -4.10
C GLY A 1007 -33.76 -9.76 -2.73
N GLN A 1008 -33.95 -9.04 -1.62
CA GLN A 1008 -33.81 -9.59 -0.27
C GLN A 1008 -34.68 -10.83 -0.06
N VAL A 1009 -34.06 -11.92 0.40
CA VAL A 1009 -34.79 -13.15 0.74
C VAL A 1009 -35.78 -12.91 1.89
N ARG A 1010 -36.99 -13.46 1.75
CA ARG A 1010 -38.05 -13.31 2.77
C ARG A 1010 -37.92 -14.33 3.90
N THR A 1011 -37.41 -15.51 3.57
CA THR A 1011 -37.23 -16.63 4.50
C THR A 1011 -35.87 -17.27 4.31
N ARG A 1012 -35.25 -17.70 5.40
CA ARG A 1012 -33.93 -18.33 5.42
C ARG A 1012 -33.95 -19.59 6.28
N ARG A 1013 -33.19 -20.59 5.85
CA ARG A 1013 -32.82 -21.75 6.67
C ARG A 1013 -31.46 -21.47 7.31
N TRP A 1014 -31.35 -21.80 8.58
CA TRP A 1014 -30.09 -21.70 9.32
C TRP A 1014 -29.66 -23.08 9.80
N THR A 1015 -28.41 -23.43 9.52
CA THR A 1015 -27.70 -24.56 10.09
C THR A 1015 -26.68 -24.01 11.08
N ILE A 1016 -26.66 -24.49 12.31
CA ILE A 1016 -25.68 -24.10 13.32
C ILE A 1016 -24.72 -25.27 13.50
N ALA A 1017 -23.45 -25.07 13.18
CA ALA A 1017 -22.35 -26.01 13.40
C ALA A 1017 -21.50 -25.47 14.56
N LEU A 1018 -21.77 -25.95 15.76
CA LEU A 1018 -21.06 -25.50 16.94
C LEU A 1018 -19.89 -26.43 17.24
N MET A 1019 -18.70 -25.85 17.24
CA MET A 1019 -17.42 -26.54 17.36
C MET A 1019 -16.86 -26.44 18.78
N ALA A 1020 -15.97 -27.38 19.14
CA ALA A 1020 -15.30 -27.43 20.45
C ALA A 1020 -16.28 -27.46 21.64
N ALA A 1021 -17.38 -28.20 21.46
CA ALA A 1021 -18.46 -28.34 22.42
C ALA A 1021 -18.46 -29.71 23.09
N HIS A 1022 -19.46 -29.97 23.92
CA HIS A 1022 -19.74 -31.30 24.49
C HIS A 1022 -21.03 -31.87 23.92
N ALA A 1023 -21.18 -33.19 24.02
CA ALA A 1023 -22.38 -33.89 23.58
C ALA A 1023 -23.63 -33.30 24.28
N PRO A 1024 -24.65 -32.87 23.54
CA PRO A 1024 -25.78 -32.17 24.15
C PRO A 1024 -26.70 -33.15 24.87
N THR A 1025 -27.07 -32.81 26.10
CA THR A 1025 -28.16 -33.48 26.84
C THR A 1025 -29.53 -32.93 26.42
N LYS A 1026 -29.57 -31.67 25.99
CA LYS A 1026 -30.79 -30.98 25.59
C LYS A 1026 -30.49 -29.90 24.56
N VAL A 1027 -31.26 -29.89 23.47
CA VAL A 1027 -31.26 -28.83 22.47
C VAL A 1027 -32.64 -28.20 22.38
N SER A 1028 -32.71 -26.88 22.27
CA SER A 1028 -33.96 -26.13 22.11
C SER A 1028 -33.79 -25.00 21.10
N ALA A 1029 -34.78 -24.77 20.25
CA ALA A 1029 -34.83 -23.67 19.30
C ALA A 1029 -36.11 -22.85 19.50
N THR A 1030 -35.97 -21.55 19.71
CA THR A 1030 -37.05 -20.59 19.95
C THR A 1030 -38.01 -21.02 21.06
N GLY A 1031 -37.45 -21.54 22.17
CA GLY A 1031 -38.21 -22.01 23.33
C GLY A 1031 -38.80 -23.42 23.21
N VAL A 1032 -38.64 -24.08 22.06
CA VAL A 1032 -39.15 -25.44 21.81
C VAL A 1032 -38.00 -26.45 21.88
N HIS A 1033 -38.19 -27.53 22.62
CA HIS A 1033 -37.25 -28.65 22.64
C HIS A 1033 -37.21 -29.36 21.29
N LEU A 1034 -36.00 -29.62 20.79
CA LEU A 1034 -35.81 -30.39 19.56
C LEU A 1034 -35.75 -31.89 19.87
N SER A 1035 -36.24 -32.73 18.96
CA SER A 1035 -36.05 -34.16 19.05
C SER A 1035 -34.58 -34.52 18.76
N PRO A 1036 -34.06 -35.65 19.29
CA PRO A 1036 -32.69 -36.09 19.00
C PRO A 1036 -32.38 -36.33 17.52
N GLN A 1037 -33.41 -36.48 16.67
CA GLN A 1037 -33.26 -36.65 15.22
C GLN A 1037 -33.08 -35.30 14.48
N ALA A 1038 -33.34 -34.17 15.15
CA ALA A 1038 -33.26 -32.84 14.57
C ALA A 1038 -31.88 -32.18 14.72
N TYR A 1039 -30.92 -32.88 15.34
CA TYR A 1039 -29.54 -32.45 15.47
C TYR A 1039 -28.60 -33.65 15.40
N HIS A 1040 -27.34 -33.41 15.05
CA HIS A 1040 -26.30 -34.42 14.95
C HIS A 1040 -25.11 -34.04 15.82
N TRP A 1041 -24.64 -34.97 16.66
CA TRP A 1041 -23.38 -34.83 17.39
C TRP A 1041 -22.34 -35.74 16.74
N ASP A 1042 -21.24 -35.14 16.29
CA ASP A 1042 -20.06 -35.87 15.86
C ASP A 1042 -19.05 -35.96 17.00
N ASP A 1043 -18.78 -37.17 17.48
CA ASP A 1043 -17.87 -37.39 18.59
C ASP A 1043 -16.39 -37.30 18.19
N THR A 1044 -16.05 -37.44 16.90
CA THR A 1044 -14.67 -37.30 16.42
C THR A 1044 -14.29 -35.83 16.32
N SER A 1045 -15.10 -35.03 15.61
CA SER A 1045 -14.83 -33.59 15.42
C SER A 1045 -15.32 -32.72 16.58
N LYS A 1046 -16.09 -33.29 17.53
CA LYS A 1046 -16.73 -32.57 18.64
C LYS A 1046 -17.61 -31.40 18.16
N VAL A 1047 -18.34 -31.63 17.07
CA VAL A 1047 -19.25 -30.66 16.46
C VAL A 1047 -20.71 -31.06 16.66
N LEU A 1048 -21.52 -30.10 17.13
CA LEU A 1048 -22.98 -30.19 17.17
C LEU A 1048 -23.59 -29.44 15.99
N THR A 1049 -24.27 -30.16 15.10
CA THR A 1049 -24.96 -29.61 13.94
C THR A 1049 -26.48 -29.59 14.14
N ILE A 1050 -27.11 -28.43 13.94
CA ILE A 1050 -28.55 -28.23 14.10
C ILE A 1050 -29.10 -27.51 12.87
N THR A 1051 -29.95 -28.17 12.10
CA THR A 1051 -30.62 -27.57 10.93
C THR A 1051 -32.03 -27.16 11.28
N LEU A 1052 -32.31 -25.86 11.25
CA LEU A 1052 -33.62 -25.31 11.59
C LEU A 1052 -34.56 -25.31 10.37
N PRO A 1053 -35.89 -25.36 10.56
CA PRO A 1053 -36.82 -25.11 9.47
C PRO A 1053 -36.70 -23.68 8.94
N ARG A 1054 -37.10 -23.44 7.68
CA ARG A 1054 -37.12 -22.10 7.08
C ARG A 1054 -38.00 -21.15 7.89
N ARG A 1055 -37.48 -19.96 8.17
CA ARG A 1055 -38.19 -18.92 8.93
C ARG A 1055 -38.03 -17.56 8.27
N SER A 1056 -38.95 -16.64 8.56
CA SER A 1056 -38.81 -15.26 8.12
C SER A 1056 -37.48 -14.68 8.60
N VAL A 1057 -36.78 -13.94 7.74
CA VAL A 1057 -35.56 -13.19 8.14
C VAL A 1057 -35.85 -12.11 9.17
N ARG A 1058 -37.11 -11.74 9.39
CA ARG A 1058 -37.56 -10.77 10.41
C ARG A 1058 -37.92 -11.43 11.75
N ALA A 1059 -37.91 -12.76 11.82
CA ALA A 1059 -38.19 -13.47 13.06
C ALA A 1059 -36.88 -13.80 13.79
N PRO A 1060 -36.69 -13.40 15.06
CA PRO A 1060 -35.51 -13.77 15.81
C PRO A 1060 -35.49 -15.29 16.08
N ILE A 1061 -34.28 -15.85 16.12
CA ILE A 1061 -34.03 -17.24 16.45
C ILE A 1061 -33.08 -17.30 17.64
N THR A 1062 -33.40 -18.13 18.62
CA THR A 1062 -32.50 -18.44 19.73
C THR A 1062 -32.37 -19.95 19.83
N VAL A 1063 -31.16 -20.47 19.68
CA VAL A 1063 -30.86 -21.88 19.90
C VAL A 1063 -30.05 -22.00 21.17
N THR A 1064 -30.51 -22.85 22.07
CA THR A 1064 -29.87 -23.14 23.35
C THR A 1064 -29.57 -24.63 23.41
N PHE A 1065 -28.36 -24.97 23.84
CA PHE A 1065 -27.97 -26.34 24.11
C PHE A 1065 -27.31 -26.42 25.50
N GLN A 1066 -27.48 -27.57 26.14
CA GLN A 1066 -26.95 -27.90 27.47
C GLN A 1066 -26.33 -29.27 27.45
#